data_AF-A6EQ57-F1
#
_entry.id   AF-A6EQ57-F1
#
_cell.length_a   1.000
_cell.length_b   1.000
_cell.length_c   1.000
_cell.angle_alpha   90.00
_cell.angle_beta   90.00
_cell.angle_gamma   90.00
#
_symmetry.space_group_name_H-M   'P 1'
#
loop_
_entity.id
_entity.type
_entity.pdbx_description
1 polymer ?
#
loop_
_entity_poly.entity_id
_entity_poly.type
_entity_poly.pdbx_seq_one_letter_code
_entity_poly.pdbx_strand_id
1 'polypeptide(L)'
;MMLLVSFGAFAQQSNPDSQVEFGVIEGPIFVPSIADQIRNNTFIPADDDRDKKGHPKRKNRNNVIPGKGTSSSYVDPKMALQENAETFLNRAPLQTFDTTTNTATPSDPTGTVGPNHYLAAWNVAFRIFDKSGNALTPAANLSTIFPGNNLGDPIVFFDADVDNGPGEPKGRFVITEFDQSPNGFNVAVCQGPDPVNDGWHVYTTGFETGSFPDYTKFAVWADSYIVTANISNSNRVFAVERKEMIEGNAAQFVALPLPNLSTSGFYSPSAFHTTDDELAPDGTPAPIVYLQDDAWGGVSTDHLKVWNATIDWSNPANSSMSSPQIIDTTPFISVFDGGSFSNLKQPAGPDIDAMQATVMNQTQYRRFPDHNSAVLNFVIDVVSANGQGENEKAGIRWYELRQDSDGDDWEIYQEGTYTSPTGNKHAWAGSMAMNADGDIGLGYSTVSDTERIALQYTGRRASDPLNIMTAGENLIVQSTTNNTNSRYADYAHLTNDLTDGSFWHVSEYFQNGRRDMVGQFVIEPAGADDIGVISIDSPVDAGVYTLDEPIVISIRNFGTNDITDPEVQYIVNEEAAVVENYSGTIASGTTVSYTFDQTADLSAGGNFTIHTRTNLSGDTNPQNDPFKISVEGDGTLGTDTLPLSQSGITVVNLPNNQFNIELNTAYDGIMMFEVMNMGGQIVSFNNLYKEGAGYSYSLDMSYAATGVYLIRMGDQISNTYQTAKIIVK
;
A
#
# COMPACT_ATOMS: atom_id res chain seq x y z
N MET A 1 63.52 15.95 -50.13
CA MET A 1 63.38 15.42 -48.76
C MET A 1 62.50 16.39 -47.99
N MET A 2 61.20 16.12 -47.96
CA MET A 2 60.23 16.84 -47.13
C MET A 2 59.20 15.79 -46.72
N LEU A 3 59.35 15.30 -45.49
CA LEU A 3 58.48 14.30 -44.88
C LEU A 3 57.32 15.08 -44.25
N LEU A 4 56.11 14.98 -44.79
CA LEU A 4 54.91 15.41 -44.09
C LEU A 4 54.46 14.23 -43.20
N VAL A 5 54.52 14.43 -41.90
CA VAL A 5 53.94 13.52 -40.90
C VAL A 5 52.57 14.08 -40.53
N SER A 6 51.50 13.41 -40.94
CA SER A 6 50.14 13.68 -40.46
C SER A 6 49.89 12.88 -39.19
N PHE A 7 49.72 13.56 -38.05
CA PHE A 7 49.16 12.96 -36.84
C PHE A 7 47.63 12.94 -36.97
N GLY A 8 47.07 11.75 -37.12
CA GLY A 8 45.64 11.52 -36.89
C GLY A 8 45.40 11.37 -35.39
N ALA A 9 44.83 12.39 -34.76
CA ALA A 9 44.26 12.24 -33.43
C ALA A 9 42.89 11.59 -33.57
N PHE A 10 42.75 10.33 -33.14
CA PHE A 10 41.45 9.77 -32.82
C PHE A 10 41.02 10.43 -31.51
N ALA A 11 40.15 11.43 -31.59
CA ALA A 11 39.38 11.85 -30.44
C ALA A 11 38.36 10.74 -30.15
N GLN A 12 38.65 9.88 -29.18
CA GLN A 12 37.65 9.03 -28.57
C GLN A 12 36.65 9.98 -27.90
N GLN A 13 35.50 10.17 -28.53
CA GLN A 13 34.40 10.92 -27.96
C GLN A 13 33.91 10.12 -26.74
N SER A 14 34.38 10.47 -25.55
CA SER A 14 33.87 9.92 -24.30
C SER A 14 32.38 10.23 -24.24
N ASN A 15 31.55 9.20 -24.37
CA ASN A 15 30.12 9.33 -24.14
C ASN A 15 29.95 9.56 -22.63
N PRO A 16 29.43 10.70 -22.16
CA PRO A 16 29.27 10.94 -20.73
C PRO A 16 28.29 9.97 -20.05
N ASP A 17 27.52 9.18 -20.84
CA ASP A 17 26.57 8.16 -20.38
C ASP A 17 27.17 6.79 -20.05
N SER A 18 28.50 6.65 -19.91
CA SER A 18 29.15 5.33 -19.70
C SER A 18 30.03 5.21 -18.46
N GLN A 19 29.95 6.15 -17.51
CA GLN A 19 30.84 6.12 -16.35
C GLN A 19 30.22 5.33 -15.20
N VAL A 20 30.72 4.13 -14.98
CA VAL A 20 30.47 3.34 -13.76
C VAL A 20 31.10 4.06 -12.57
N GLU A 21 30.33 4.21 -11.51
CA GLU A 21 30.82 4.64 -10.20
C GLU A 21 30.75 3.47 -9.24
N PHE A 22 31.66 3.41 -8.28
CA PHE A 22 31.71 2.34 -7.30
C PHE A 22 32.40 2.82 -6.03
N GLY A 23 32.12 2.13 -4.93
CA GLY A 23 32.70 2.44 -3.64
C GLY A 23 32.46 1.34 -2.62
N VAL A 24 32.62 1.70 -1.36
CA VAL A 24 32.45 0.80 -0.22
C VAL A 24 31.54 1.48 0.79
N ILE A 25 30.54 0.74 1.25
CA ILE A 25 29.72 1.04 2.41
C ILE A 25 30.46 0.48 3.63
N GLU A 26 30.67 1.30 4.65
CA GLU A 26 31.31 0.82 5.89
C GLU A 26 30.49 -0.30 6.53
N GLY A 27 31.13 -1.08 7.41
CA GLY A 27 30.44 -2.16 8.12
C GLY A 27 29.23 -1.66 8.92
N PRO A 28 28.25 -2.53 9.21
CA PRO A 28 26.97 -2.11 9.72
C PRO A 28 27.03 -1.63 11.18
N ILE A 29 26.03 -0.85 11.54
CA ILE A 29 25.60 -0.70 12.93
C ILE A 29 24.80 -1.96 13.29
N PHE A 30 25.21 -2.65 14.36
CA PHE A 30 24.44 -3.76 14.90
C PHE A 30 23.32 -3.22 15.78
N VAL A 31 22.07 -3.45 15.37
CA VAL A 31 20.89 -3.04 16.12
C VAL A 31 20.23 -4.27 16.77
N PRO A 32 19.92 -4.24 18.09
CA PRO A 32 19.26 -5.35 18.77
C PRO A 32 17.87 -5.66 18.22
N SER A 33 17.37 -6.86 18.50
CA SER A 33 16.02 -7.26 18.11
C SER A 33 14.95 -6.37 18.71
N ILE A 34 13.78 -6.31 18.05
CA ILE A 34 12.67 -5.48 18.52
C ILE A 34 12.23 -5.89 19.93
N ALA A 35 12.18 -7.19 20.20
CA ALA A 35 11.87 -7.72 21.53
C ALA A 35 12.86 -7.24 22.61
N ASP A 36 14.16 -7.22 22.31
CA ASP A 36 15.18 -6.73 23.24
C ASP A 36 15.11 -5.21 23.42
N GLN A 37 14.84 -4.47 22.35
CA GLN A 37 14.65 -3.02 22.44
C GLN A 37 13.44 -2.63 23.30
N ILE A 38 12.33 -3.36 23.19
CA ILE A 38 11.16 -3.18 24.06
C ILE A 38 11.53 -3.50 25.52
N ARG A 39 12.19 -4.64 25.77
CA ARG A 39 12.60 -5.04 27.12
C ARG A 39 13.54 -4.03 27.78
N ASN A 40 14.40 -3.40 26.99
CA ASN A 40 15.42 -2.47 27.45
C ASN A 40 14.99 -0.99 27.37
N ASN A 41 13.73 -0.70 27.01
CA ASN A 41 13.20 0.66 26.82
C ASN A 41 14.00 1.52 25.82
N THR A 42 14.50 0.92 24.75
CA THR A 42 15.14 1.63 23.62
C THR A 42 14.28 1.65 22.36
N PHE A 43 13.16 0.92 22.35
CA PHE A 43 12.18 0.93 21.27
C PHE A 43 11.55 2.32 21.09
N ILE A 44 11.44 2.77 19.84
CA ILE A 44 10.82 4.05 19.50
C ILE A 44 9.46 3.76 18.85
N PRO A 45 8.34 4.00 19.55
CA PRO A 45 7.02 3.79 18.95
C PRO A 45 6.81 4.72 17.76
N ALA A 46 5.99 4.28 16.81
CA ALA A 46 5.57 5.12 15.69
C ALA A 46 4.92 6.43 16.20
N ASP A 47 5.21 7.54 15.53
CA ASP A 47 4.51 8.80 15.79
C ASP A 47 3.07 8.71 15.28
N ASP A 48 2.15 9.47 15.87
CA ASP A 48 0.89 9.81 15.20
C ASP A 48 1.21 10.74 14.00
N ASP A 49 1.10 10.21 12.79
CA ASP A 49 1.52 10.85 11.55
C ASP A 49 0.36 11.22 10.63
N ARG A 50 -0.88 11.21 11.11
CA ARG A 50 -2.09 11.52 10.33
C ARG A 50 -2.08 12.85 9.56
N ASP A 51 -1.31 13.83 10.07
CA ASP A 51 -1.18 15.15 9.47
C ASP A 51 0.09 15.32 8.62
N LYS A 52 1.00 14.33 8.65
CA LYS A 52 2.23 14.35 7.85
C LYS A 52 1.88 14.14 6.39
N LYS A 53 2.49 14.96 5.53
CA LYS A 53 2.39 14.84 4.07
C LYS A 53 3.71 14.37 3.53
N GLY A 54 3.68 13.32 2.72
CA GLY A 54 4.83 12.86 1.96
C GLY A 54 5.35 13.95 1.03
N HIS A 55 6.55 13.74 0.50
CA HIS A 55 7.21 14.75 -0.31
C HIS A 55 6.36 15.16 -1.52
N PRO A 56 6.22 16.48 -1.81
CA PRO A 56 5.46 16.91 -2.96
C PRO A 56 6.12 16.41 -4.24
N LYS A 57 5.31 15.94 -5.19
CA LYS A 57 5.80 15.55 -6.52
C LYS A 57 6.53 16.75 -7.13
N ARG A 58 7.80 16.54 -7.53
CA ARG A 58 8.66 17.59 -8.10
C ARG A 58 8.19 18.07 -9.49
N LYS A 59 7.26 17.32 -10.09
CA LYS A 59 6.58 17.64 -11.35
C LYS A 59 5.08 17.42 -11.17
N ASN A 60 4.30 18.14 -11.97
CA ASN A 60 2.84 18.06 -11.94
C ASN A 60 2.25 17.41 -13.20
N ARG A 61 3.12 16.96 -14.13
CA ARG A 61 2.71 16.24 -15.33
C ARG A 61 3.86 15.46 -15.97
N ASN A 62 3.50 14.46 -16.75
CA ASN A 62 4.34 13.76 -17.71
C ASN A 62 4.58 14.60 -18.99
N ASN A 63 5.72 14.35 -19.63
CA ASN A 63 6.13 14.94 -20.89
C ASN A 63 5.52 14.13 -22.04
N VAL A 64 4.56 14.73 -22.73
CA VAL A 64 3.88 14.16 -23.89
C VAL A 64 4.10 15.09 -25.08
N ILE A 65 4.24 14.53 -26.29
CA ILE A 65 4.37 15.31 -27.52
C ILE A 65 2.97 15.49 -28.15
N PRO A 66 2.44 16.71 -28.25
CA PRO A 66 1.14 16.94 -28.89
C PRO A 66 1.09 16.36 -30.30
N GLY A 67 0.08 15.53 -30.58
CA GLY A 67 -0.12 14.89 -31.89
C GLY A 67 0.69 13.61 -32.13
N LYS A 68 1.45 13.13 -31.14
CA LYS A 68 1.92 11.73 -31.09
C LYS A 68 1.00 10.92 -30.16
N GLY A 69 1.08 9.59 -30.22
CA GLY A 69 0.16 8.70 -29.54
C GLY A 69 -0.70 7.90 -30.51
N THR A 70 -1.44 6.96 -29.95
CA THR A 70 -2.44 6.16 -30.66
C THR A 70 -3.68 7.00 -31.08
N SER A 71 -4.36 6.57 -32.15
CA SER A 71 -5.42 7.34 -32.82
C SER A 71 -6.59 7.77 -31.92
N SER A 72 -7.40 8.73 -32.38
CA SER A 72 -8.56 9.24 -31.65
C SER A 72 -9.75 8.27 -31.47
N SER A 73 -9.58 7.00 -31.85
CA SER A 73 -10.58 5.93 -31.71
C SER A 73 -9.95 4.64 -31.16
N TYR A 74 -8.92 4.77 -30.32
CA TYR A 74 -8.24 3.63 -29.74
C TYR A 74 -9.15 2.89 -28.75
N VAL A 75 -9.18 1.56 -28.87
CA VAL A 75 -9.73 0.66 -27.86
C VAL A 75 -8.70 -0.44 -27.71
N ASP A 76 -8.33 -0.73 -26.47
CA ASP A 76 -7.31 -1.71 -26.17
C ASP A 76 -7.76 -3.12 -26.61
N PRO A 77 -7.03 -3.78 -27.54
CA PRO A 77 -7.44 -5.09 -28.04
C PRO A 77 -7.26 -6.20 -26.98
N LYS A 78 -6.41 -6.00 -25.97
CA LYS A 78 -6.19 -6.98 -24.89
C LYS A 78 -7.29 -6.88 -23.84
N MET A 79 -7.83 -5.69 -23.59
CA MET A 79 -9.06 -5.51 -22.79
C MET A 79 -10.22 -6.28 -23.43
N ALA A 80 -10.43 -6.13 -24.74
CA ALA A 80 -11.52 -6.84 -25.42
C ALA A 80 -11.38 -8.37 -25.31
N LEU A 81 -10.14 -8.90 -25.29
CA LEU A 81 -9.91 -10.32 -25.05
C LEU A 81 -10.36 -10.73 -23.64
N GLN A 82 -10.00 -9.94 -22.63
CA GLN A 82 -10.38 -10.17 -21.23
C GLN A 82 -11.89 -10.07 -21.00
N GLU A 83 -12.57 -9.08 -21.59
CA GLU A 83 -14.03 -8.88 -21.43
C GLU A 83 -14.86 -10.04 -22.01
N ASN A 84 -14.33 -10.75 -23.02
CA ASN A 84 -14.99 -11.88 -23.64
C ASN A 84 -14.55 -13.24 -23.05
N ALA A 85 -13.68 -13.25 -22.05
CA ALA A 85 -13.16 -14.46 -21.45
C ALA A 85 -14.19 -15.13 -20.53
N GLU A 86 -14.20 -16.46 -20.53
CA GLU A 86 -14.85 -17.22 -19.45
C GLU A 86 -13.98 -17.13 -18.19
N THR A 87 -14.56 -16.70 -17.09
CA THR A 87 -13.93 -16.68 -15.78
C THR A 87 -14.62 -17.68 -14.86
N PHE A 88 -13.87 -18.21 -13.90
CA PHE A 88 -14.44 -19.02 -12.82
C PHE A 88 -14.66 -18.16 -11.58
N LEU A 89 -15.64 -18.54 -10.76
CA LEU A 89 -15.82 -17.93 -9.45
C LEU A 89 -14.61 -18.25 -8.57
N ASN A 90 -13.78 -17.24 -8.32
CA ASN A 90 -12.57 -17.39 -7.53
C ASN A 90 -12.93 -17.49 -6.04
N ARG A 91 -12.13 -18.23 -5.28
CA ARG A 91 -12.25 -18.30 -3.82
C ARG A 91 -12.07 -16.92 -3.21
N ALA A 92 -12.83 -16.61 -2.16
CA ALA A 92 -12.71 -15.38 -1.37
C ALA A 92 -11.34 -15.25 -0.68
N PRO A 93 -10.96 -14.05 -0.18
CA PRO A 93 -9.72 -13.91 0.59
C PRO A 93 -9.66 -14.93 1.73
N LEU A 94 -8.49 -15.51 1.95
CA LEU A 94 -8.25 -16.41 3.09
C LEU A 94 -8.32 -15.64 4.40
N GLN A 95 -7.83 -14.40 4.40
CA GLN A 95 -7.94 -13.45 5.51
C GLN A 95 -7.64 -12.03 5.04
N THR A 96 -8.08 -11.07 5.84
CA THR A 96 -7.77 -9.65 5.69
C THR A 96 -7.52 -9.01 7.05
N PHE A 97 -6.57 -8.08 7.15
CA PHE A 97 -6.33 -7.33 8.38
C PHE A 97 -5.67 -5.97 8.10
N ASP A 98 -5.99 -4.97 8.93
CA ASP A 98 -5.35 -3.65 8.89
C ASP A 98 -3.90 -3.76 9.39
N THR A 99 -2.95 -3.24 8.63
CA THR A 99 -1.57 -3.07 9.12
C THR A 99 -1.43 -1.78 9.93
N THR A 100 -2.19 -0.75 9.57
CA THR A 100 -2.26 0.55 10.23
C THR A 100 -3.58 1.27 9.90
N THR A 101 -4.07 2.10 10.84
CA THR A 101 -5.43 2.67 10.81
C THR A 101 -5.49 4.19 10.71
N ASN A 102 -4.34 4.87 10.65
CA ASN A 102 -4.25 6.31 10.45
C ASN A 102 -2.80 6.68 10.11
N THR A 103 -2.53 7.12 8.89
CA THR A 103 -1.16 7.31 8.39
C THR A 103 -0.97 8.65 7.72
N ALA A 104 0.30 8.98 7.42
CA ALA A 104 0.67 10.04 6.51
C ALA A 104 -0.05 9.96 5.15
N THR A 105 -0.03 11.09 4.41
CA THR A 105 -0.55 11.17 3.04
C THR A 105 0.57 11.41 2.02
N PRO A 106 0.89 10.46 1.13
CA PRO A 106 0.40 9.06 1.12
C PRO A 106 0.96 8.20 2.28
N SER A 107 0.42 6.99 2.48
CA SER A 107 0.98 6.00 3.41
C SER A 107 2.11 5.21 2.76
N ASP A 108 2.05 5.01 1.44
CA ASP A 108 3.02 4.25 0.65
C ASP A 108 3.29 2.85 1.21
N PRO A 109 2.25 1.98 1.22
CA PRO A 109 2.30 0.70 1.90
C PRO A 109 3.21 -0.28 1.16
N THR A 110 4.11 -0.89 1.92
CA THR A 110 4.88 -2.06 1.48
C THR A 110 4.74 -3.18 2.50
N GLY A 111 4.78 -4.42 2.00
CA GLY A 111 4.70 -5.58 2.88
C GLY A 111 5.29 -6.82 2.26
N THR A 112 5.81 -7.71 3.11
CA THR A 112 6.42 -8.96 2.68
C THR A 112 6.14 -10.07 3.69
N VAL A 113 5.84 -11.24 3.15
CA VAL A 113 5.68 -12.47 3.94
C VAL A 113 7.00 -13.25 3.99
N GLY A 114 7.33 -13.77 5.16
CA GLY A 114 8.39 -14.76 5.36
C GLY A 114 7.82 -16.04 5.98
N PRO A 115 8.66 -16.99 6.42
CA PRO A 115 8.20 -18.31 6.85
C PRO A 115 7.15 -18.30 7.98
N ASN A 116 7.28 -17.36 8.93
CA ASN A 116 6.43 -17.29 10.12
C ASN A 116 5.80 -15.91 10.37
N HIS A 117 6.19 -14.90 9.59
CA HIS A 117 5.90 -13.50 9.90
C HIS A 117 5.49 -12.74 8.65
N TYR A 118 4.66 -11.72 8.84
CA TYR A 118 4.41 -10.68 7.86
C TYR A 118 4.98 -9.36 8.37
N LEU A 119 5.86 -8.74 7.59
CA LEU A 119 6.43 -7.42 7.88
C LEU A 119 5.72 -6.40 6.98
N ALA A 120 5.05 -5.42 7.60
CA ALA A 120 4.43 -4.31 6.90
C ALA A 120 5.15 -3.00 7.24
N ALA A 121 5.28 -2.11 6.27
CA ALA A 121 5.81 -0.78 6.46
C ALA A 121 4.98 0.26 5.68
N TRP A 122 5.03 1.48 6.19
CA TRP A 122 4.42 2.68 5.62
C TRP A 122 5.32 3.86 5.94
N ASN A 123 5.10 4.97 5.26
CA ASN A 123 5.91 6.18 5.14
C ASN A 123 6.98 6.42 6.23
N VAL A 124 6.69 6.30 7.52
CA VAL A 124 7.68 6.53 8.62
C VAL A 124 7.77 5.40 9.65
N ALA A 125 7.10 4.28 9.43
CA ALA A 125 6.97 3.22 10.43
C ALA A 125 6.79 1.83 9.82
N PHE A 126 6.96 0.81 10.66
CA PHE A 126 6.72 -0.58 10.30
C PHE A 126 6.13 -1.34 11.48
N ARG A 127 5.59 -2.53 11.20
CA ARG A 127 5.04 -3.43 12.20
C ARG A 127 5.16 -4.88 11.76
N ILE A 128 5.39 -5.76 12.73
CA ILE A 128 5.53 -7.19 12.51
C ILE A 128 4.28 -7.92 13.01
N PHE A 129 3.77 -8.83 12.19
CA PHE A 129 2.60 -9.64 12.44
C PHE A 129 2.94 -11.12 12.33
N ASP A 130 2.16 -11.97 12.99
CA ASP A 130 2.11 -13.39 12.66
C ASP A 130 1.37 -13.61 11.32
N LYS A 131 1.43 -14.84 10.79
CA LYS A 131 0.70 -15.21 9.56
C LYS A 131 -0.82 -15.23 9.71
N SER A 132 -1.37 -14.99 10.89
CA SER A 132 -2.82 -14.87 11.13
C SER A 132 -3.26 -13.40 11.22
N GLY A 133 -2.36 -12.44 10.94
CA GLY A 133 -2.65 -11.01 11.01
C GLY A 133 -2.63 -10.41 12.42
N ASN A 134 -2.22 -11.17 13.44
CA ASN A 134 -2.07 -10.60 14.78
C ASN A 134 -0.75 -9.86 14.88
N ALA A 135 -0.80 -8.63 15.37
CA ALA A 135 0.41 -7.88 15.61
C ALA A 135 1.25 -8.48 16.75
N LEU A 136 2.52 -8.72 16.47
CA LEU A 136 3.51 -9.22 17.44
C LEU A 136 4.28 -8.08 18.11
N THR A 137 4.34 -6.91 17.47
CA THR A 137 4.97 -5.71 18.00
C THR A 137 4.00 -4.53 18.02
N PRO A 138 4.23 -3.50 18.84
CA PRO A 138 3.70 -2.16 18.56
C PRO A 138 4.21 -1.68 17.19
N ALA A 139 3.52 -0.70 16.58
CA ALA A 139 4.06 -0.01 15.42
C ALA A 139 5.35 0.73 15.83
N ALA A 140 6.40 0.56 15.04
CA ALA A 140 7.75 1.05 15.31
C ALA A 140 8.08 2.18 14.34
N ASN A 141 8.60 3.29 14.86
CA ASN A 141 9.21 4.33 14.02
C ASN A 141 10.45 3.75 13.33
N LEU A 142 10.76 4.17 12.09
CA LEU A 142 11.96 3.71 11.38
C LEU A 142 13.26 3.97 12.16
N SER A 143 13.32 5.03 12.98
CA SER A 143 14.45 5.28 13.90
C SER A 143 14.71 4.16 14.91
N THR A 144 13.76 3.24 15.15
CA THR A 144 13.97 2.03 15.97
C THR A 144 15.05 1.12 15.38
N ILE A 145 15.16 1.10 14.05
CA ILE A 145 16.14 0.28 13.32
C ILE A 145 17.18 1.12 12.58
N PHE A 146 16.89 2.38 12.28
CA PHE A 146 17.82 3.32 11.65
C PHE A 146 18.19 4.45 12.62
N PRO A 147 19.14 4.25 13.56
CA PRO A 147 19.46 5.25 14.57
C PRO A 147 19.81 6.62 13.96
N GLY A 148 19.02 7.64 14.29
CA GLY A 148 19.24 9.01 13.83
C GLY A 148 18.67 9.31 12.44
N ASN A 149 17.92 8.39 11.84
CA ASN A 149 17.23 8.60 10.57
C ASN A 149 15.74 8.25 10.67
N ASN A 150 14.89 9.04 9.99
CA ASN A 150 13.44 8.86 9.88
C ASN A 150 12.89 9.70 8.70
N LEU A 151 13.57 9.68 7.56
CA LEU A 151 13.14 10.36 6.34
C LEU A 151 11.95 9.69 5.64
N GLY A 152 11.85 8.36 5.74
CA GLY A 152 10.68 7.61 5.29
C GLY A 152 10.79 6.83 3.98
N ASP A 153 9.61 6.54 3.44
CA ASP A 153 9.28 5.63 2.31
C ASP A 153 10.03 4.29 2.35
N PRO A 154 9.80 3.49 3.39
CA PRO A 154 10.43 2.19 3.51
C PRO A 154 9.89 1.20 2.47
N ILE A 155 10.81 0.49 1.81
CA ILE A 155 10.49 -0.71 1.04
C ILE A 155 10.91 -1.91 1.88
N VAL A 156 9.97 -2.81 2.13
CA VAL A 156 10.25 -4.11 2.75
C VAL A 156 10.17 -5.24 1.72
N PHE A 157 11.10 -6.18 1.80
CA PHE A 157 11.12 -7.40 1.00
C PHE A 157 11.79 -8.54 1.76
N PHE A 158 11.53 -9.76 1.32
CA PHE A 158 12.09 -10.96 1.92
C PHE A 158 13.11 -11.59 0.98
N ASP A 159 14.34 -11.72 1.46
CA ASP A 159 15.41 -12.42 0.77
C ASP A 159 15.41 -13.88 1.20
N ALA A 160 14.87 -14.76 0.34
CA ALA A 160 14.56 -16.14 0.70
C ALA A 160 15.77 -17.10 0.66
N ASP A 161 16.80 -16.79 -0.14
CA ASP A 161 17.95 -17.69 -0.34
C ASP A 161 19.09 -17.41 0.65
N VAL A 162 18.81 -17.60 1.95
CA VAL A 162 19.81 -17.49 3.01
C VAL A 162 19.67 -18.64 4.00
N ASP A 163 20.68 -19.51 4.07
CA ASP A 163 20.72 -20.64 5.00
C ASP A 163 21.05 -20.18 6.42
N ASN A 164 20.27 -20.65 7.40
CA ASN A 164 20.43 -20.37 8.82
C ASN A 164 20.97 -21.57 9.62
N GLY A 165 21.34 -22.63 8.90
CA GLY A 165 21.81 -23.88 9.46
C GLY A 165 20.69 -24.93 9.57
N PRO A 166 21.06 -26.17 9.94
CA PRO A 166 20.12 -27.30 9.89
C PRO A 166 18.90 -27.12 10.81
N GLY A 167 17.71 -27.13 10.21
CA GLY A 167 16.44 -27.09 10.93
C GLY A 167 15.86 -25.69 11.16
N GLU A 168 16.60 -24.64 10.81
CA GLU A 168 16.13 -23.26 10.90
C GLU A 168 15.46 -22.83 9.58
N PRO A 169 14.38 -22.02 9.62
CA PRO A 169 13.80 -21.45 8.42
C PRO A 169 14.84 -20.63 7.66
N LYS A 170 14.82 -20.67 6.32
CA LYS A 170 15.70 -19.83 5.50
C LYS A 170 15.23 -18.37 5.45
N GLY A 171 16.14 -17.50 5.07
CA GLY A 171 15.86 -16.16 4.57
C GLY A 171 16.05 -15.03 5.57
N ARG A 172 15.87 -13.81 5.08
CA ARG A 172 16.15 -12.53 5.76
C ARG A 172 15.06 -11.53 5.41
N PHE A 173 14.51 -10.85 6.42
CA PHE A 173 13.75 -9.64 6.18
C PHE A 173 14.71 -8.47 5.90
N VAL A 174 14.38 -7.66 4.89
CA VAL A 174 15.10 -6.44 4.58
C VAL A 174 14.13 -5.27 4.60
N ILE A 175 14.54 -4.16 5.20
CA ILE A 175 13.81 -2.90 5.23
C ILE A 175 14.77 -1.78 4.86
N THR A 176 14.25 -0.79 4.14
CA THR A 176 15.03 0.34 3.62
C THR A 176 14.45 1.65 4.11
N GLU A 177 15.19 2.74 3.91
CA GLU A 177 14.73 4.12 4.14
C GLU A 177 15.63 5.09 3.35
N PHE A 178 15.16 6.29 3.02
CA PHE A 178 16.02 7.31 2.40
C PHE A 178 17.12 7.85 3.33
N ASP A 179 18.21 8.36 2.75
CA ASP A 179 19.16 9.26 3.41
C ASP A 179 19.27 10.57 2.60
N GLN A 180 19.53 11.69 3.27
CA GLN A 180 19.74 13.01 2.68
C GLN A 180 21.13 13.58 2.97
N SER A 181 21.92 12.94 3.85
CA SER A 181 23.23 13.46 4.29
C SER A 181 24.30 12.37 4.39
N PRO A 182 24.87 11.93 3.24
CA PRO A 182 24.58 12.34 1.86
C PRO A 182 23.31 11.71 1.28
N ASN A 183 22.85 12.16 0.11
CA ASN A 183 21.66 11.56 -0.53
C ASN A 183 21.92 10.09 -0.84
N GLY A 184 21.06 9.21 -0.34
CA GLY A 184 21.29 7.77 -0.39
C GLY A 184 20.08 6.99 0.08
N PHE A 185 20.32 5.72 0.42
CA PHE A 185 19.36 4.90 1.11
C PHE A 185 20.07 4.12 2.21
N ASN A 186 19.37 3.94 3.32
CA ASN A 186 19.74 3.05 4.39
C ASN A 186 19.11 1.68 4.14
N VAL A 187 19.82 0.64 4.55
CA VAL A 187 19.35 -0.74 4.43
C VAL A 187 19.60 -1.46 5.75
N ALA A 188 18.56 -2.07 6.29
CA ALA A 188 18.65 -2.96 7.44
C ALA A 188 18.32 -4.38 7.00
N VAL A 189 19.27 -5.29 7.21
CA VAL A 189 19.12 -6.72 6.94
C VAL A 189 18.97 -7.43 8.28
N CYS A 190 17.86 -8.15 8.49
CA CYS A 190 17.65 -8.93 9.70
C CYS A 190 18.74 -9.99 9.84
N GLN A 191 19.13 -10.41 11.04
CA GLN A 191 20.18 -11.42 11.21
C GLN A 191 19.67 -12.85 10.97
N GLY A 192 18.35 -13.04 10.95
CA GLY A 192 17.68 -14.32 10.71
C GLY A 192 16.27 -14.12 10.13
N PRO A 193 15.42 -15.17 10.15
CA PRO A 193 14.08 -15.15 9.59
C PRO A 193 13.01 -14.68 10.61
N ASP A 194 13.40 -14.31 11.84
CA ASP A 194 12.50 -13.83 12.89
C ASP A 194 12.75 -12.34 13.17
N PRO A 195 12.04 -11.41 12.50
CA PRO A 195 12.28 -9.98 12.64
C PRO A 195 11.86 -9.44 14.02
N VAL A 196 11.20 -10.24 14.87
CA VAL A 196 10.88 -9.86 16.25
C VAL A 196 12.07 -10.13 17.17
N ASN A 197 12.70 -11.29 17.02
CA ASN A 197 13.69 -11.83 17.96
C ASN A 197 15.14 -11.76 17.48
N ASP A 198 15.38 -11.60 16.18
CA ASP A 198 16.71 -11.42 15.60
C ASP A 198 17.11 -9.94 15.54
N GLY A 199 18.42 -9.68 15.63
CA GLY A 199 18.99 -8.35 15.46
C GLY A 199 19.04 -7.92 13.98
N TRP A 200 19.63 -6.76 13.72
CA TRP A 200 19.72 -6.18 12.38
C TRP A 200 21.13 -5.67 12.07
N HIS A 201 21.61 -5.96 10.86
CA HIS A 201 22.77 -5.31 10.23
C HIS A 201 22.29 -4.07 9.49
N VAL A 202 22.64 -2.88 10.02
CA VAL A 202 22.10 -1.61 9.53
C VAL A 202 23.18 -0.77 8.88
N TYR A 203 23.01 -0.48 7.60
CA TYR A 203 23.93 0.29 6.79
C TYR A 203 23.32 1.68 6.54
N THR A 204 23.98 2.72 7.05
CA THR A 204 23.45 4.10 7.02
C THR A 204 24.41 5.13 6.45
N THR A 205 25.59 4.72 5.96
CA THR A 205 26.62 5.65 5.48
C THR A 205 27.34 5.08 4.27
N GLY A 206 27.84 5.96 3.39
CA GLY A 206 28.73 5.57 2.28
C GLY A 206 28.02 5.18 0.98
N PHE A 207 26.70 5.11 0.97
CA PHE A 207 25.92 4.88 -0.24
C PHE A 207 25.36 6.20 -0.79
N GLU A 208 25.97 6.73 -1.86
CA GLU A 208 25.63 8.05 -2.42
C GLU A 208 24.97 7.94 -3.80
N THR A 209 23.81 8.55 -3.95
CA THR A 209 23.06 8.63 -5.22
C THR A 209 23.29 9.95 -5.97
N GLY A 210 23.95 10.91 -5.31
CA GLY A 210 24.21 12.26 -5.81
C GLY A 210 22.99 13.19 -5.81
N SER A 211 21.78 12.66 -5.68
CA SER A 211 20.53 13.43 -5.54
C SER A 211 19.46 12.59 -4.85
N PHE A 212 18.58 13.21 -4.06
CA PHE A 212 17.53 12.53 -3.29
C PHE A 212 16.80 11.43 -4.11
N PRO A 213 16.91 10.16 -3.72
CA PRO A 213 16.53 9.02 -4.55
C PRO A 213 15.08 8.59 -4.34
N ASP A 214 14.15 9.49 -4.59
CA ASP A 214 12.72 9.20 -4.45
C ASP A 214 12.24 8.11 -5.45
N TYR A 215 11.11 7.47 -5.13
CA TYR A 215 10.47 6.42 -5.91
C TYR A 215 11.40 5.22 -6.21
N THR A 216 12.03 4.69 -5.15
CA THR A 216 12.94 3.56 -5.25
C THR A 216 12.23 2.23 -5.42
N LYS A 217 12.87 1.32 -6.15
CA LYS A 217 12.51 -0.10 -6.16
C LYS A 217 13.73 -0.93 -5.85
N PHE A 218 13.54 -1.96 -5.04
CA PHE A 218 14.58 -2.85 -4.58
C PHE A 218 14.33 -4.26 -5.11
N ALA A 219 15.41 -4.96 -5.45
CA ALA A 219 15.34 -6.32 -5.96
C ALA A 219 16.46 -7.17 -5.39
N VAL A 220 16.15 -8.45 -5.13
CA VAL A 220 17.17 -9.48 -4.90
C VAL A 220 17.49 -10.14 -6.24
N TRP A 221 18.76 -10.04 -6.65
CA TRP A 221 19.24 -10.69 -7.87
C TRP A 221 20.64 -11.27 -7.66
N ALA A 222 20.74 -12.60 -7.70
CA ALA A 222 22.00 -13.32 -7.51
C ALA A 222 22.76 -12.87 -6.24
N ASP A 223 23.99 -12.37 -6.40
CA ASP A 223 24.85 -11.87 -5.32
C ASP A 223 24.64 -10.39 -5.00
N SER A 224 23.56 -9.78 -5.47
CA SER A 224 23.35 -8.33 -5.43
C SER A 224 21.96 -7.95 -4.91
N TYR A 225 21.92 -6.91 -4.08
CA TYR A 225 20.72 -6.09 -3.91
C TYR A 225 20.75 -4.98 -4.95
N ILE A 226 19.76 -4.94 -5.84
CA ILE A 226 19.67 -3.95 -6.91
C ILE A 226 18.65 -2.89 -6.53
N VAL A 227 18.99 -1.63 -6.77
CA VAL A 227 18.13 -0.47 -6.49
C VAL A 227 18.00 0.40 -7.72
N THR A 228 16.79 0.82 -8.02
CA THR A 228 16.50 1.79 -9.07
C THR A 228 15.82 3.00 -8.49
N ALA A 229 16.15 4.22 -8.93
CA ALA A 229 15.60 5.45 -8.35
C ALA A 229 15.19 6.50 -9.40
N ASN A 230 14.21 7.35 -9.04
CA ASN A 230 13.73 8.46 -9.86
C ASN A 230 14.60 9.73 -9.72
N ILE A 231 15.82 9.69 -10.26
CA ILE A 231 16.79 10.77 -10.10
C ILE A 231 17.18 11.46 -11.40
N SER A 232 17.68 12.71 -11.32
CA SER A 232 18.18 13.45 -12.48
C SER A 232 19.65 13.16 -12.81
N ASN A 233 20.34 12.41 -11.95
CA ASN A 233 21.70 11.92 -12.18
C ASN A 233 21.74 10.94 -13.38
N SER A 234 22.90 10.77 -14.03
CA SER A 234 23.11 9.75 -15.08
C SER A 234 23.01 8.35 -14.50
N ASN A 235 23.67 8.09 -13.37
CA ASN A 235 23.59 6.83 -12.65
C ASN A 235 22.26 6.72 -11.91
N ARG A 236 21.55 5.62 -12.13
CA ARG A 236 20.14 5.41 -11.72
C ARG A 236 19.84 3.99 -11.27
N VAL A 237 20.72 3.06 -11.63
CA VAL A 237 20.69 1.67 -11.20
C VAL A 237 21.89 1.49 -10.29
N PHE A 238 21.66 0.90 -9.14
CA PHE A 238 22.68 0.67 -8.14
C PHE A 238 22.67 -0.79 -7.73
N ALA A 239 23.84 -1.34 -7.44
CA ALA A 239 23.99 -2.67 -6.87
C ALA A 239 24.77 -2.56 -5.58
N VAL A 240 24.38 -3.34 -4.57
CA VAL A 240 25.10 -3.48 -3.31
C VAL A 240 25.38 -4.97 -3.06
N GLU A 241 26.57 -5.26 -2.55
CA GLU A 241 27.09 -6.61 -2.35
C GLU A 241 26.28 -7.36 -1.28
N ARG A 242 25.32 -8.17 -1.72
CA ARG A 242 24.30 -8.81 -0.89
C ARG A 242 24.91 -9.69 0.20
N LYS A 243 25.91 -10.51 -0.16
CA LYS A 243 26.52 -11.50 0.74
C LYS A 243 27.22 -10.83 1.93
N GLU A 244 28.01 -9.79 1.68
CA GLU A 244 28.66 -9.03 2.75
C GLU A 244 27.62 -8.37 3.67
N MET A 245 26.51 -7.87 3.11
CA MET A 245 25.44 -7.28 3.91
C MET A 245 24.75 -8.30 4.83
N ILE A 246 24.47 -9.50 4.33
CA ILE A 246 23.91 -10.61 5.11
C ILE A 246 24.86 -11.02 6.24
N GLU A 247 26.16 -11.10 5.96
CA GLU A 247 27.19 -11.49 6.94
C GLU A 247 27.52 -10.39 7.95
N GLY A 248 27.12 -9.15 7.69
CA GLY A 248 27.37 -8.02 8.59
C GLY A 248 28.75 -7.40 8.41
N ASN A 249 29.30 -7.46 7.20
CA ASN A 249 30.61 -6.93 6.82
C ASN A 249 30.48 -5.60 6.07
N ALA A 250 31.61 -4.93 5.80
CA ALA A 250 31.62 -3.82 4.86
C ALA A 250 31.27 -4.33 3.45
N ALA A 251 30.43 -3.61 2.72
CA ALA A 251 29.91 -4.06 1.42
C ALA A 251 30.34 -3.11 0.30
N GLN A 252 30.63 -3.66 -0.88
CA GLN A 252 30.87 -2.83 -2.06
C GLN A 252 29.55 -2.35 -2.68
N PHE A 253 29.61 -1.23 -3.40
CA PHE A 253 28.50 -0.78 -4.24
C PHE A 253 28.96 -0.36 -5.63
N VAL A 254 28.04 -0.46 -6.58
CA VAL A 254 28.22 -0.04 -7.98
C VAL A 254 27.01 0.81 -8.39
N ALA A 255 27.25 1.87 -9.17
CA ALA A 255 26.23 2.72 -9.76
C ALA A 255 26.40 2.76 -11.30
N LEU A 256 25.30 2.53 -12.01
CA LEU A 256 25.26 2.36 -13.45
C LEU A 256 24.22 3.29 -14.10
N PRO A 257 24.51 3.79 -15.32
CA PRO A 257 23.55 4.56 -16.11
C PRO A 257 22.56 3.64 -16.86
N LEU A 258 21.52 4.24 -17.44
CA LEU A 258 20.61 3.57 -18.39
C LEU A 258 20.75 4.20 -19.78
N PRO A 259 21.65 3.67 -20.64
CA PRO A 259 21.91 4.26 -21.95
C PRO A 259 20.69 4.13 -22.88
N ASN A 260 20.53 5.10 -23.77
CA ASN A 260 19.43 5.16 -24.76
C ASN A 260 18.02 5.19 -24.12
N LEU A 261 17.92 5.69 -22.88
CA LEU A 261 16.64 5.92 -22.23
C LEU A 261 15.96 7.18 -22.79
N SER A 262 14.67 7.04 -23.09
CA SER A 262 13.74 8.15 -23.32
C SER A 262 12.66 8.07 -22.24
N THR A 263 12.15 9.20 -21.78
CA THR A 263 11.29 9.23 -20.60
C THR A 263 10.18 10.24 -20.78
N SER A 264 9.05 9.97 -20.13
CA SER A 264 7.99 10.94 -19.82
C SER A 264 8.47 12.04 -18.84
N GLY A 265 9.72 12.02 -18.41
CA GLY A 265 10.26 12.90 -17.37
C GLY A 265 10.13 12.32 -15.96
N PHE A 266 9.66 11.08 -15.83
CA PHE A 266 9.67 10.29 -14.60
C PHE A 266 10.44 9.00 -14.85
N TYR A 267 11.33 8.62 -13.94
CA TYR A 267 12.17 7.44 -14.06
C TYR A 267 11.67 6.39 -13.07
N SER A 268 11.00 5.38 -13.60
CA SER A 268 10.42 4.24 -12.88
C SER A 268 10.95 2.88 -13.36
N PRO A 269 12.27 2.72 -13.69
CA PRO A 269 12.79 1.41 -14.02
C PRO A 269 12.59 0.44 -12.86
N SER A 270 12.59 -0.86 -13.15
CA SER A 270 12.51 -1.90 -12.13
C SER A 270 13.53 -2.98 -12.45
N ALA A 271 14.37 -3.32 -11.47
CA ALA A 271 15.11 -4.57 -11.54
C ALA A 271 14.15 -5.76 -11.36
N PHE A 272 14.55 -6.91 -11.87
CA PHE A 272 13.85 -8.17 -11.64
C PHE A 272 14.15 -8.65 -10.21
N HIS A 273 13.10 -8.90 -9.43
CA HIS A 273 13.18 -9.35 -8.04
C HIS A 273 12.91 -10.86 -7.95
N THR A 274 13.85 -11.62 -7.41
CA THR A 274 13.65 -13.08 -7.24
C THR A 274 12.66 -13.35 -6.12
N THR A 275 11.58 -14.07 -6.40
CA THR A 275 10.50 -14.31 -5.42
C THR A 275 10.69 -15.52 -4.52
N ASP A 276 11.68 -16.37 -4.78
CA ASP A 276 11.92 -17.62 -4.06
C ASP A 276 13.38 -17.81 -3.66
N ASP A 277 13.72 -18.99 -3.14
CA ASP A 277 15.07 -19.36 -2.75
C ASP A 277 15.89 -19.94 -3.92
N GLU A 278 15.45 -19.74 -5.17
CA GLU A 278 16.18 -20.13 -6.38
C GLU A 278 16.69 -18.89 -7.12
N LEU A 279 17.77 -18.30 -6.62
CA LEU A 279 18.42 -17.17 -7.26
C LEU A 279 19.02 -17.52 -8.61
N ALA A 280 19.11 -16.52 -9.49
CA ALA A 280 19.99 -16.60 -10.65
C ALA A 280 21.44 -16.86 -10.19
N PRO A 281 22.24 -17.64 -10.94
CA PRO A 281 23.64 -17.88 -10.59
C PRO A 281 24.44 -16.59 -10.44
N ASP A 282 25.37 -16.56 -9.49
CA ASP A 282 26.30 -15.43 -9.30
C ASP A 282 26.96 -15.00 -10.62
N GLY A 283 27.04 -13.69 -10.83
CA GLY A 283 27.58 -13.11 -12.07
C GLY A 283 26.60 -13.11 -13.26
N THR A 284 25.41 -13.69 -13.14
CA THR A 284 24.35 -13.52 -14.14
C THR A 284 23.91 -12.05 -14.17
N PRO A 285 23.98 -11.35 -15.32
CA PRO A 285 23.61 -9.95 -15.38
C PRO A 285 22.17 -9.69 -14.92
N ALA A 286 21.95 -8.64 -14.13
CA ALA A 286 20.65 -8.27 -13.59
C ALA A 286 19.78 -7.55 -14.63
N PRO A 287 18.60 -8.07 -15.00
CA PRO A 287 17.69 -7.41 -15.91
C PRO A 287 17.02 -6.20 -15.26
N ILE A 288 16.99 -5.08 -15.97
CA ILE A 288 16.30 -3.85 -15.59
C ILE A 288 15.27 -3.53 -16.68
N VAL A 289 14.00 -3.43 -16.34
CA VAL A 289 12.91 -3.13 -17.28
C VAL A 289 12.40 -1.70 -17.15
N TYR A 290 12.00 -1.14 -18.28
CA TYR A 290 11.29 0.14 -18.37
C TYR A 290 10.28 0.12 -19.54
N LEU A 291 9.19 0.86 -19.42
CA LEU A 291 8.19 1.03 -20.50
C LEU A 291 8.48 2.29 -21.32
N GLN A 292 8.21 2.27 -22.63
CA GLN A 292 8.24 3.46 -23.48
C GLN A 292 7.01 3.52 -24.36
N ASP A 293 6.35 4.68 -24.34
CA ASP A 293 5.11 4.98 -25.04
C ASP A 293 5.38 5.87 -26.26
N ASP A 294 4.74 5.58 -27.38
CA ASP A 294 4.88 6.29 -28.65
C ASP A 294 4.37 7.75 -28.61
N ALA A 295 3.69 8.16 -27.54
CA ALA A 295 3.35 9.55 -27.25
C ALA A 295 4.57 10.38 -26.80
N TRP A 296 5.69 9.75 -26.45
CA TRP A 296 6.88 10.43 -25.91
C TRP A 296 7.87 10.88 -27.00
N GLY A 297 8.72 11.85 -26.68
CA GLY A 297 9.79 12.30 -27.57
C GLY A 297 10.85 11.22 -27.76
N GLY A 298 11.22 10.92 -29.01
CA GLY A 298 12.26 9.92 -29.33
C GLY A 298 11.78 8.46 -29.35
N VAL A 299 10.52 8.19 -29.06
CA VAL A 299 9.89 6.86 -29.11
C VAL A 299 8.99 6.78 -30.35
N SER A 300 9.05 5.70 -31.14
CA SER A 300 8.24 5.57 -32.37
C SER A 300 7.10 4.57 -32.26
N THR A 301 7.23 3.61 -31.36
CA THR A 301 6.31 2.49 -31.12
C THR A 301 6.32 2.18 -29.63
N ASP A 302 5.20 1.70 -29.11
CA ASP A 302 5.11 1.22 -27.73
C ASP A 302 5.97 -0.04 -27.56
N HIS A 303 6.80 -0.06 -26.52
CA HIS A 303 7.68 -1.19 -26.25
C HIS A 303 8.16 -1.23 -24.79
N LEU A 304 8.70 -2.38 -24.40
CA LEU A 304 9.54 -2.50 -23.21
C LEU A 304 11.01 -2.41 -23.60
N LYS A 305 11.81 -1.81 -22.74
CA LYS A 305 13.27 -1.91 -22.78
C LYS A 305 13.75 -2.76 -21.62
N VAL A 306 14.66 -3.69 -21.92
CA VAL A 306 15.35 -4.50 -20.91
C VAL A 306 16.85 -4.30 -21.07
N TRP A 307 17.53 -3.83 -20.02
CA TRP A 307 18.99 -3.76 -19.95
C TRP A 307 19.51 -4.87 -19.04
N ASN A 308 20.75 -5.30 -19.28
CA ASN A 308 21.46 -6.23 -18.43
C ASN A 308 22.60 -5.52 -17.71
N ALA A 309 22.52 -5.46 -16.38
CA ALA A 309 23.56 -4.91 -15.51
C ALA A 309 24.53 -6.01 -15.09
N THR A 310 25.77 -5.97 -15.58
CA THR A 310 26.84 -6.88 -15.17
C THR A 310 27.58 -6.28 -13.99
N ILE A 311 27.64 -6.98 -12.87
CA ILE A 311 28.33 -6.55 -11.65
C ILE A 311 29.55 -7.44 -11.43
N ASP A 312 30.73 -6.83 -11.28
CA ASP A 312 31.99 -7.53 -10.99
C ASP A 312 32.49 -7.11 -9.60
N TRP A 313 32.12 -7.85 -8.56
CA TRP A 313 32.55 -7.56 -7.19
C TRP A 313 34.07 -7.69 -7.00
N SER A 314 34.73 -8.56 -7.78
CA SER A 314 36.18 -8.73 -7.74
C SER A 314 36.94 -7.49 -8.25
N ASN A 315 36.34 -6.77 -9.20
CA ASN A 315 36.83 -5.50 -9.70
C ASN A 315 35.66 -4.62 -10.17
N PRO A 316 35.06 -3.81 -9.28
CA PRO A 316 33.84 -3.04 -9.58
C PRO A 316 33.95 -2.12 -10.80
N ALA A 317 35.17 -1.69 -11.14
CA ALA A 317 35.45 -0.89 -12.33
C ALA A 317 35.14 -1.61 -13.66
N ASN A 318 35.02 -2.95 -13.66
CA ASN A 318 34.63 -3.76 -14.81
C ASN A 318 33.11 -3.92 -14.95
N SER A 319 32.33 -3.47 -13.96
CA SER A 319 30.86 -3.51 -14.05
C SER A 319 30.37 -2.69 -15.23
N SER A 320 29.20 -3.03 -15.78
CA SER A 320 28.68 -2.35 -16.96
C SER A 320 27.17 -2.50 -17.12
N MET A 321 26.57 -1.58 -17.89
CA MET A 321 25.20 -1.68 -18.38
C MET A 321 25.21 -1.97 -19.87
N SER A 322 24.42 -2.95 -20.32
CA SER A 322 24.27 -3.25 -21.75
C SER A 322 23.59 -2.11 -22.52
N SER A 323 23.54 -2.22 -23.85
CA SER A 323 22.47 -1.53 -24.60
C SER A 323 21.14 -2.24 -24.34
N PRO A 324 19.99 -1.52 -24.37
CA PRO A 324 18.71 -2.16 -24.12
C PRO A 324 18.33 -3.09 -25.26
N GLN A 325 17.84 -4.28 -24.90
CA GLN A 325 16.90 -5.02 -25.73
C GLN A 325 15.61 -4.21 -25.86
N ILE A 326 15.04 -4.18 -27.07
CA ILE A 326 13.73 -3.57 -27.33
C ILE A 326 12.75 -4.72 -27.60
N ILE A 327 11.68 -4.79 -26.82
CA ILE A 327 10.63 -5.80 -26.94
C ILE A 327 9.35 -5.06 -27.33
N ASP A 328 8.98 -5.14 -28.60
CA ASP A 328 7.77 -4.52 -29.13
C ASP A 328 6.53 -5.14 -28.46
N THR A 329 5.61 -4.27 -28.01
CA THR A 329 4.37 -4.71 -27.35
C THR A 329 3.17 -4.51 -28.27
N THR A 330 2.03 -5.10 -27.91
CA THR A 330 0.77 -4.54 -28.42
C THR A 330 0.69 -3.06 -28.01
N PRO A 331 0.25 -2.14 -28.90
CA PRO A 331 0.12 -0.73 -28.55
C PRO A 331 -0.65 -0.52 -27.25
N PHE A 332 -0.36 0.56 -26.54
CA PHE A 332 -1.02 0.95 -25.30
C PHE A 332 -1.01 2.47 -25.12
N ILE A 333 -1.80 2.98 -24.18
CA ILE A 333 -1.77 4.40 -23.80
C ILE A 333 -1.41 4.48 -22.33
N SER A 334 -0.18 4.87 -22.02
CA SER A 334 0.26 5.11 -20.63
C SER A 334 0.07 6.56 -20.20
N VAL A 335 -0.65 7.37 -21.00
CA VAL A 335 -0.89 8.79 -20.78
C VAL A 335 -2.34 9.03 -20.39
N PHE A 336 -2.56 9.75 -19.29
CA PHE A 336 -3.87 10.19 -18.84
C PHE A 336 -3.93 11.72 -18.79
N ASP A 337 -5.04 12.32 -19.23
CA ASP A 337 -5.31 13.77 -19.26
C ASP A 337 -4.14 14.65 -19.74
N GLY A 338 -3.52 14.29 -20.86
CA GLY A 338 -2.37 14.99 -21.42
C GLY A 338 -1.12 14.92 -20.54
N GLY A 339 -1.04 13.92 -19.65
CA GLY A 339 0.01 13.68 -18.68
C GLY A 339 -0.24 14.24 -17.28
N SER A 340 -1.44 14.73 -16.96
CA SER A 340 -1.78 15.30 -15.64
C SER A 340 -1.64 14.27 -14.50
N PHE A 341 -1.34 14.69 -13.26
CA PHE A 341 -1.35 13.82 -12.06
C PHE A 341 -2.68 13.89 -11.28
N SER A 342 -3.77 14.13 -11.99
CA SER A 342 -5.13 14.24 -11.49
C SER A 342 -5.99 13.68 -12.60
N ASN A 343 -6.40 12.41 -12.43
CA ASN A 343 -6.95 11.60 -13.52
C ASN A 343 -8.29 10.99 -13.14
N LEU A 344 -8.26 10.03 -12.21
CA LEU A 344 -9.37 9.12 -12.01
C LEU A 344 -10.41 9.76 -11.08
N LYS A 345 -11.60 9.98 -11.63
CA LYS A 345 -12.70 10.57 -10.88
C LYS A 345 -13.23 9.61 -9.82
N GLN A 346 -13.48 10.15 -8.63
CA GLN A 346 -14.14 9.46 -7.50
C GLN A 346 -15.47 10.15 -7.12
N PRO A 347 -16.32 9.55 -6.26
CA PRO A 347 -17.68 10.07 -6.03
C PRO A 347 -17.73 11.49 -5.45
N ALA A 348 -16.76 11.85 -4.61
CA ALA A 348 -16.53 13.23 -4.19
C ALA A 348 -15.07 13.41 -3.74
N GLY A 349 -14.51 14.60 -3.95
CA GLY A 349 -13.11 14.89 -3.67
C GLY A 349 -12.36 15.31 -4.94
N PRO A 350 -11.03 15.47 -4.88
CA PRO A 350 -10.20 15.66 -6.07
C PRO A 350 -10.12 14.37 -6.90
N ASP A 351 -9.75 14.50 -8.19
CA ASP A 351 -9.44 13.32 -9.02
C ASP A 351 -8.09 12.72 -8.58
N ILE A 352 -8.00 11.40 -8.68
CA ILE A 352 -6.89 10.60 -8.17
C ILE A 352 -5.81 10.49 -9.23
N ASP A 353 -4.55 10.58 -8.82
CA ASP A 353 -3.41 10.25 -9.69
C ASP A 353 -3.42 8.77 -10.06
N ALA A 354 -3.48 8.47 -11.36
CA ALA A 354 -3.52 7.09 -11.85
C ALA A 354 -2.20 6.34 -11.66
N MET A 355 -1.09 7.04 -11.35
CA MET A 355 0.28 6.50 -11.38
C MET A 355 0.71 6.12 -12.80
N GLN A 356 0.38 6.98 -13.75
CA GLN A 356 0.64 6.76 -15.16
C GLN A 356 2.14 6.75 -15.52
N ALA A 357 2.49 6.01 -16.58
CA ALA A 357 3.87 5.86 -17.07
C ALA A 357 4.88 5.30 -16.04
N THR A 358 4.42 4.49 -15.08
CA THR A 358 5.28 3.78 -14.14
C THR A 358 5.13 2.27 -14.26
N VAL A 359 6.25 1.56 -14.42
CA VAL A 359 6.27 0.12 -14.11
C VAL A 359 5.95 0.01 -12.62
N MET A 360 5.03 -0.86 -12.20
CA MET A 360 4.64 -0.97 -10.80
C MET A 360 5.64 -1.79 -9.98
N ASN A 361 5.55 -1.67 -8.66
CA ASN A 361 6.38 -2.40 -7.70
C ASN A 361 5.74 -3.79 -7.40
N GLN A 362 6.44 -4.92 -7.53
CA GLN A 362 7.76 -5.15 -8.13
C GLN A 362 7.64 -5.94 -9.43
N THR A 363 8.68 -5.91 -10.25
CA THR A 363 8.82 -6.86 -11.36
C THR A 363 9.35 -8.17 -10.79
N GLN A 364 8.48 -9.18 -10.68
CA GLN A 364 8.78 -10.43 -9.99
C GLN A 364 9.37 -11.46 -10.96
N TYR A 365 10.46 -12.10 -10.58
CA TYR A 365 11.18 -13.12 -11.35
C TYR A 365 11.17 -14.45 -10.62
N ARG A 366 11.04 -15.53 -11.40
CA ARG A 366 11.12 -16.91 -10.92
C ARG A 366 11.79 -17.82 -11.94
N ARG A 367 12.51 -18.83 -11.45
CA ARG A 367 13.08 -19.91 -12.25
C ARG A 367 12.14 -21.12 -12.28
N PHE A 368 12.03 -21.74 -13.44
CA PHE A 368 11.37 -23.02 -13.64
C PHE A 368 12.36 -24.01 -14.27
N PRO A 369 12.10 -25.33 -14.20
CA PRO A 369 13.00 -26.33 -14.74
C PRO A 369 13.34 -26.19 -16.24
N ASP A 370 12.49 -25.53 -17.01
CA ASP A 370 12.59 -25.41 -18.47
C ASP A 370 12.64 -23.97 -18.99
N HIS A 371 12.45 -22.96 -18.14
CA HIS A 371 12.52 -21.54 -18.51
C HIS A 371 12.64 -20.65 -17.27
N ASN A 372 13.00 -19.39 -17.46
CA ASN A 372 12.81 -18.36 -16.44
C ASN A 372 11.62 -17.49 -16.82
N SER A 373 10.92 -16.96 -15.81
CA SER A 373 9.74 -16.12 -16.00
C SER A 373 9.88 -14.82 -15.21
N ALA A 374 9.36 -13.73 -15.77
CA ALA A 374 9.23 -12.45 -15.07
C ALA A 374 7.87 -11.82 -15.34
N VAL A 375 7.18 -11.37 -14.29
CA VAL A 375 5.89 -10.69 -14.38
C VAL A 375 5.99 -9.23 -13.97
N LEU A 376 5.36 -8.35 -14.75
CA LEU A 376 5.26 -6.93 -14.46
C LEU A 376 3.93 -6.35 -14.93
N ASN A 377 3.60 -5.18 -14.41
CA ASN A 377 2.41 -4.45 -14.82
C ASN A 377 2.60 -2.92 -14.78
N PHE A 378 1.68 -2.23 -15.44
CA PHE A 378 1.48 -0.78 -15.34
C PHE A 378 0.06 -0.41 -15.77
N VAL A 379 -0.40 0.76 -15.31
CA VAL A 379 -1.71 1.30 -15.69
C VAL A 379 -1.68 1.87 -17.11
N ILE A 380 -2.75 1.64 -17.87
CA ILE A 380 -2.99 2.22 -19.19
C ILE A 380 -4.43 2.72 -19.32
N ASP A 381 -4.65 3.70 -20.19
CA ASP A 381 -5.98 4.09 -20.62
C ASP A 381 -6.44 3.19 -21.77
N VAL A 382 -7.54 2.47 -21.58
CA VAL A 382 -7.98 1.43 -22.51
C VAL A 382 -8.91 1.92 -23.62
N VAL A 383 -9.38 3.17 -23.56
CA VAL A 383 -10.44 3.69 -24.47
C VAL A 383 -10.28 5.16 -24.88
N SER A 384 -9.38 5.95 -24.29
CA SER A 384 -9.26 7.37 -24.65
C SER A 384 -8.47 7.62 -25.94
N ALA A 385 -8.82 8.73 -26.59
CA ALA A 385 -8.10 9.31 -27.71
C ALA A 385 -6.83 10.05 -27.24
N ASN A 386 -5.63 9.54 -27.55
CA ASN A 386 -4.34 10.18 -27.20
C ASN A 386 -4.21 10.60 -25.72
N GLY A 387 -4.85 9.86 -24.81
CA GLY A 387 -4.82 10.15 -23.38
C GLY A 387 -5.29 11.55 -23.02
N GLN A 388 -6.28 12.12 -23.73
CA GLN A 388 -6.76 13.49 -23.51
C GLN A 388 -7.81 13.60 -22.38
N GLY A 389 -8.21 12.47 -21.76
CA GLY A 389 -9.17 12.44 -20.65
C GLY A 389 -10.63 12.29 -21.05
N GLU A 390 -10.97 12.45 -22.34
CA GLU A 390 -12.33 12.19 -22.82
C GLU A 390 -12.58 10.67 -22.87
N ASN A 391 -13.58 10.20 -22.11
CA ASN A 391 -13.96 8.78 -21.98
C ASN A 391 -12.81 7.86 -21.53
N GLU A 392 -12.00 8.27 -20.55
CA GLU A 392 -10.93 7.43 -20.02
C GLU A 392 -11.45 6.22 -19.23
N LYS A 393 -10.70 5.12 -19.26
CA LYS A 393 -10.86 4.00 -18.34
C LYS A 393 -9.50 3.39 -18.05
N ALA A 394 -9.04 3.49 -16.80
CA ALA A 394 -7.82 2.81 -16.39
C ALA A 394 -7.99 1.27 -16.40
N GLY A 395 -7.03 0.58 -17.00
CA GLY A 395 -6.84 -0.86 -16.91
C GLY A 395 -5.38 -1.19 -16.65
N ILE A 396 -5.12 -2.39 -16.17
CA ILE A 396 -3.79 -2.88 -15.83
C ILE A 396 -3.25 -3.68 -17.01
N ARG A 397 -2.28 -3.12 -17.73
CA ARG A 397 -1.50 -3.86 -18.73
C ARG A 397 -0.45 -4.68 -18.00
N TRP A 398 -0.39 -5.97 -18.29
CA TRP A 398 0.53 -6.91 -17.66
C TRP A 398 1.25 -7.77 -18.69
N TYR A 399 2.43 -8.25 -18.32
CA TYR A 399 3.28 -9.10 -19.15
C TYR A 399 3.82 -10.25 -18.30
N GLU A 400 3.92 -11.43 -18.90
CA GLU A 400 4.87 -12.47 -18.52
C GLU A 400 5.94 -12.53 -19.61
N LEU A 401 7.17 -12.18 -19.23
CA LEU A 401 8.36 -12.34 -20.05
C LEU A 401 9.01 -13.69 -19.74
N ARG A 402 9.57 -14.35 -20.75
CA ARG A 402 10.34 -15.59 -20.58
C ARG A 402 11.68 -15.54 -21.28
N GLN A 403 12.62 -16.30 -20.75
CA GLN A 403 13.87 -16.69 -21.41
C GLN A 403 14.07 -18.19 -21.19
N ASP A 404 14.60 -18.90 -22.20
CA ASP A 404 14.78 -20.36 -22.13
C ASP A 404 15.95 -20.75 -21.21
N SER A 405 16.98 -19.90 -21.11
CA SER A 405 18.15 -20.11 -20.24
C SER A 405 18.68 -18.78 -19.69
N ASP A 406 19.56 -18.87 -18.70
CA ASP A 406 20.15 -17.68 -18.05
C ASP A 406 20.96 -16.84 -19.03
N GLY A 407 20.56 -15.57 -19.17
CA GLY A 407 21.26 -14.59 -20.01
C GLY A 407 20.84 -14.61 -21.47
N ASP A 408 19.86 -15.42 -21.85
CA ASP A 408 19.20 -15.31 -23.15
C ASP A 408 18.37 -14.01 -23.23
N ASP A 409 17.94 -13.66 -24.45
CA ASP A 409 17.06 -12.52 -24.67
C ASP A 409 15.66 -12.81 -24.10
N TRP A 410 15.01 -11.80 -23.52
CA TRP A 410 13.66 -11.92 -22.96
C TRP A 410 12.60 -11.78 -24.06
N GLU A 411 11.58 -12.63 -24.07
CA GLU A 411 10.47 -12.54 -25.00
C GLU A 411 9.12 -12.46 -24.28
N ILE A 412 8.13 -11.82 -24.89
CA ILE A 412 6.75 -11.84 -24.37
C ILE A 412 6.19 -13.24 -24.59
N TYR A 413 6.01 -13.98 -23.49
CA TYR A 413 5.27 -15.24 -23.52
C TYR A 413 3.77 -14.98 -23.53
N GLN A 414 3.32 -14.04 -22.71
CA GLN A 414 1.94 -13.53 -22.75
C GLN A 414 1.85 -12.09 -22.26
N GLU A 415 0.84 -11.38 -22.76
CA GLU A 415 0.51 -10.02 -22.39
C GLU A 415 -1.02 -9.86 -22.37
N GLY A 416 -1.56 -9.14 -21.41
CA GLY A 416 -3.00 -8.92 -21.27
C GLY A 416 -3.32 -7.57 -20.65
N THR A 417 -4.58 -7.15 -20.75
CA THR A 417 -5.08 -5.94 -20.07
C THR A 417 -6.29 -6.31 -19.25
N TYR A 418 -6.19 -6.10 -17.94
CA TYR A 418 -7.28 -6.35 -17.02
C TYR A 418 -8.01 -5.06 -16.67
N THR A 419 -9.33 -5.08 -16.79
CA THR A 419 -10.23 -4.03 -16.27
C THR A 419 -11.24 -4.67 -15.34
N SER A 420 -11.70 -3.93 -14.33
CA SER A 420 -12.77 -4.44 -13.47
C SER A 420 -14.03 -4.76 -14.30
N PRO A 421 -14.61 -5.98 -14.17
CA PRO A 421 -15.73 -6.41 -15.00
C PRO A 421 -17.07 -5.82 -14.55
N THR A 422 -17.11 -5.10 -13.42
CA THR A 422 -18.34 -4.57 -12.83
C THR A 422 -18.23 -3.09 -12.49
N GLY A 423 -19.37 -2.41 -12.34
CA GLY A 423 -19.41 -1.04 -11.80
C GLY A 423 -18.81 0.06 -12.67
N ASN A 424 -18.40 -0.25 -13.91
CA ASN A 424 -17.64 0.65 -14.79
C ASN A 424 -16.43 1.28 -14.07
N LYS A 425 -15.77 0.50 -13.21
CA LYS A 425 -14.66 0.98 -12.38
C LYS A 425 -13.37 1.05 -13.19
N HIS A 426 -12.55 2.04 -12.86
CA HIS A 426 -11.13 2.07 -13.16
C HIS A 426 -10.42 0.96 -12.39
N ALA A 427 -9.38 0.35 -12.97
CA ALA A 427 -8.45 -0.55 -12.28
C ALA A 427 -7.02 0.01 -12.42
N TRP A 428 -6.35 0.32 -11.30
CA TRP A 428 -4.98 0.86 -11.27
C TRP A 428 -4.25 0.42 -9.99
N ALA A 429 -3.02 0.92 -9.80
CA ALA A 429 -2.15 0.60 -8.66
C ALA A 429 -1.96 -0.93 -8.47
N GLY A 430 -1.75 -1.64 -9.58
CA GLY A 430 -1.60 -3.10 -9.58
C GLY A 430 -0.25 -3.57 -9.05
N SER A 431 -0.23 -4.72 -8.39
CA SER A 431 0.96 -5.47 -8.04
C SER A 431 0.72 -6.97 -8.29
N MET A 432 1.75 -7.67 -8.77
CA MET A 432 1.63 -9.05 -9.25
C MET A 432 2.80 -9.90 -8.78
N ALA A 433 2.55 -11.19 -8.57
CA ALA A 433 3.60 -12.18 -8.29
C ALA A 433 3.20 -13.54 -8.86
N MET A 434 4.19 -14.42 -8.94
CA MET A 434 4.04 -15.79 -9.44
C MET A 434 4.49 -16.78 -8.38
N ASN A 435 3.66 -17.79 -8.09
CA ASN A 435 3.99 -18.86 -7.15
C ASN A 435 4.75 -20.01 -7.83
N ALA A 436 5.10 -21.05 -7.06
CA ALA A 436 5.85 -22.22 -7.55
C ALA A 436 5.13 -23.05 -8.62
N ASP A 437 3.79 -22.97 -8.67
CA ASP A 437 2.98 -23.67 -9.67
C ASP A 437 2.89 -22.90 -11.00
N GLY A 438 3.42 -21.68 -11.06
CA GLY A 438 3.29 -20.78 -12.21
C GLY A 438 1.95 -20.04 -12.25
N ASP A 439 1.18 -20.06 -11.16
CA ASP A 439 -0.02 -19.26 -11.02
C ASP A 439 0.39 -17.80 -10.75
N ILE A 440 -0.36 -16.88 -11.34
CA ILE A 440 -0.11 -15.44 -11.26
C ILE A 440 -1.26 -14.80 -10.47
N GLY A 441 -0.92 -14.18 -9.33
CA GLY A 441 -1.84 -13.33 -8.58
C GLY A 441 -1.70 -11.86 -8.98
N LEU A 442 -2.81 -11.13 -9.01
CA LEU A 442 -2.86 -9.68 -9.25
C LEU A 442 -3.76 -9.03 -8.20
N GLY A 443 -3.17 -8.20 -7.33
CA GLY A 443 -3.88 -7.31 -6.41
C GLY A 443 -3.86 -5.88 -6.93
N TYR A 444 -4.96 -5.13 -6.77
CA TYR A 444 -5.10 -3.80 -7.36
C TYR A 444 -6.23 -2.98 -6.73
N SER A 445 -6.28 -1.69 -7.07
CA SER A 445 -7.30 -0.75 -6.61
C SER A 445 -8.35 -0.45 -7.69
N THR A 446 -9.57 -0.13 -7.27
CA THR A 446 -10.67 0.28 -8.14
C THR A 446 -11.43 1.50 -7.61
N VAL A 447 -12.02 2.34 -8.48
CA VAL A 447 -12.87 3.51 -8.19
C VAL A 447 -13.70 3.84 -9.43
N SER A 448 -14.83 4.50 -9.23
CA SER A 448 -15.57 5.19 -10.28
C SER A 448 -16.18 6.49 -9.75
N ASP A 449 -16.92 7.21 -10.58
CA ASP A 449 -17.67 8.39 -10.14
C ASP A 449 -18.86 8.05 -9.22
N THR A 450 -19.20 6.76 -9.05
CA THR A 450 -20.26 6.29 -8.15
C THR A 450 -19.78 5.33 -7.07
N GLU A 451 -18.63 4.66 -7.26
CA GLU A 451 -18.07 3.69 -6.32
C GLU A 451 -16.76 4.20 -5.74
N ARG A 452 -16.63 4.11 -4.41
CA ARG A 452 -15.41 4.54 -3.70
C ARG A 452 -14.28 3.56 -3.93
N ILE A 453 -13.07 3.98 -3.54
CA ILE A 453 -11.87 3.15 -3.64
C ILE A 453 -12.11 1.77 -2.98
N ALA A 454 -11.77 0.70 -3.69
CA ALA A 454 -11.77 -0.65 -3.15
C ALA A 454 -10.50 -1.39 -3.57
N LEU A 455 -10.03 -2.30 -2.72
CA LEU A 455 -8.95 -3.23 -3.03
C LEU A 455 -9.54 -4.54 -3.50
N GLN A 456 -9.10 -4.99 -4.68
CA GLN A 456 -9.57 -6.19 -5.34
C GLN A 456 -8.38 -7.12 -5.65
N TYR A 457 -8.68 -8.37 -5.97
CA TYR A 457 -7.72 -9.26 -6.62
C TYR A 457 -8.36 -10.12 -7.69
N THR A 458 -7.51 -10.64 -8.56
CA THR A 458 -7.77 -11.59 -9.64
C THR A 458 -6.48 -12.39 -9.88
N GLY A 459 -6.47 -13.23 -10.90
CA GLY A 459 -5.29 -13.96 -11.30
C GLY A 459 -5.58 -14.98 -12.37
N ARG A 460 -4.59 -15.84 -12.61
CA ARG A 460 -4.68 -16.96 -13.54
C ARG A 460 -3.80 -18.09 -13.08
N ARG A 461 -4.21 -19.31 -13.39
CA ARG A 461 -3.38 -20.50 -13.19
C ARG A 461 -2.42 -20.70 -14.34
N ALA A 462 -1.33 -21.42 -14.12
CA ALA A 462 -0.37 -21.74 -15.18
C ALA A 462 -1.03 -22.45 -16.38
N SER A 463 -2.03 -23.29 -16.10
CA SER A 463 -2.78 -24.08 -17.09
C SER A 463 -3.90 -23.33 -17.81
N ASP A 464 -4.23 -22.11 -17.37
CA ASP A 464 -5.31 -21.34 -17.98
C ASP A 464 -4.91 -20.80 -19.37
N PRO A 465 -5.87 -20.47 -20.26
CA PRO A 465 -5.57 -19.82 -21.52
C PRO A 465 -4.64 -18.60 -21.35
N LEU A 466 -3.71 -18.44 -22.30
CA LEU A 466 -2.76 -17.32 -22.27
C LEU A 466 -3.47 -15.98 -22.44
N ASN A 467 -2.85 -14.92 -21.91
CA ASN A 467 -3.26 -13.51 -22.05
C ASN A 467 -4.55 -13.12 -21.31
N ILE A 468 -5.06 -13.99 -20.44
CA ILE A 468 -6.35 -13.79 -19.73
C ILE A 468 -6.17 -14.07 -18.24
N MET A 469 -6.72 -13.19 -17.40
CA MET A 469 -7.01 -13.45 -16.00
C MET A 469 -8.35 -14.19 -15.90
N THR A 470 -8.29 -15.47 -15.59
CA THR A 470 -9.42 -16.41 -15.56
C THR A 470 -10.11 -16.49 -14.21
N ALA A 471 -9.43 -16.10 -13.14
CA ALA A 471 -10.02 -16.04 -11.81
C ALA A 471 -10.89 -14.79 -11.69
N GLY A 472 -12.16 -14.95 -11.37
CA GLY A 472 -13.07 -13.83 -11.17
C GLY A 472 -12.56 -12.82 -10.12
N GLU A 473 -12.94 -11.55 -10.29
CA GLU A 473 -12.64 -10.48 -9.33
C GLU A 473 -13.25 -10.79 -7.96
N ASN A 474 -12.45 -10.63 -6.91
CA ASN A 474 -12.93 -10.68 -5.53
C ASN A 474 -12.50 -9.44 -4.73
N LEU A 475 -13.31 -9.11 -3.75
CA LEU A 475 -13.13 -7.98 -2.84
C LEU A 475 -12.21 -8.32 -1.68
N ILE A 476 -11.21 -7.47 -1.44
CA ILE A 476 -10.41 -7.46 -0.21
C ILE A 476 -11.06 -6.49 0.78
N VAL A 477 -11.26 -5.23 0.38
CA VAL A 477 -11.90 -4.22 1.22
C VAL A 477 -12.52 -3.09 0.40
N GLN A 478 -13.67 -2.57 0.86
CA GLN A 478 -14.35 -1.41 0.28
C GLN A 478 -14.20 -0.19 1.19
N SER A 479 -13.75 0.95 0.65
CA SER A 479 -13.71 2.21 1.40
C SER A 479 -15.11 2.71 1.72
N THR A 480 -15.30 3.25 2.94
CA THR A 480 -16.54 3.90 3.38
C THR A 480 -16.50 5.42 3.20
N THR A 481 -15.31 5.99 3.08
CA THR A 481 -15.08 7.42 2.81
C THR A 481 -14.27 7.63 1.53
N ASN A 482 -14.36 8.82 0.93
CA ASN A 482 -13.56 9.16 -0.25
C ASN A 482 -12.15 9.60 0.15
N ASN A 483 -11.21 9.51 -0.79
CA ASN A 483 -9.89 10.11 -0.62
C ASN A 483 -10.01 11.64 -0.72
N THR A 484 -9.54 12.36 0.29
CA THR A 484 -9.60 13.82 0.33
C THR A 484 -8.41 14.50 -0.36
N ASN A 485 -7.46 13.71 -0.88
CA ASN A 485 -6.26 14.15 -1.59
C ASN A 485 -6.22 13.55 -3.01
N SER A 486 -5.58 14.21 -3.96
CA SER A 486 -5.34 13.62 -5.29
C SER A 486 -4.33 12.47 -5.24
N ARG A 487 -3.46 12.43 -4.22
CA ARG A 487 -2.55 11.32 -3.97
C ARG A 487 -3.29 10.14 -3.35
N TYR A 488 -3.25 8.99 -4.03
CA TYR A 488 -3.52 7.66 -3.48
C TYR A 488 -2.22 7.17 -2.82
N ALA A 489 -1.64 6.04 -3.22
CA ALA A 489 -0.30 5.59 -2.85
C ALA A 489 0.69 5.75 -4.02
N ASP A 490 1.99 5.74 -3.73
CA ASP A 490 3.05 5.57 -4.71
C ASP A 490 3.41 4.07 -4.93
N TYR A 491 3.00 3.20 -4.01
CA TYR A 491 3.16 1.75 -4.10
C TYR A 491 1.89 0.99 -3.75
N ALA A 492 1.74 -0.16 -4.39
CA ALA A 492 1.04 -1.31 -3.83
C ALA A 492 2.02 -2.48 -3.89
N HIS A 493 1.94 -3.43 -2.97
CA HIS A 493 2.89 -4.53 -2.92
C HIS A 493 2.16 -5.86 -2.81
N LEU A 494 2.56 -6.82 -3.65
CA LEU A 494 2.11 -8.19 -3.61
C LEU A 494 3.33 -9.12 -3.56
N THR A 495 3.36 -9.99 -2.56
CA THR A 495 4.37 -11.04 -2.37
C THR A 495 3.69 -12.41 -2.30
N ASN A 496 4.40 -13.49 -2.59
CA ASN A 496 3.91 -14.85 -2.42
C ASN A 496 4.58 -15.52 -1.21
N ASP A 497 3.82 -16.38 -0.54
CA ASP A 497 4.32 -17.20 0.55
C ASP A 497 4.93 -18.49 0.01
N LEU A 498 6.20 -18.75 0.34
CA LEU A 498 6.91 -19.94 -0.13
C LEU A 498 6.47 -21.24 0.57
N THR A 499 5.71 -21.14 1.65
CA THR A 499 5.26 -22.29 2.44
C THR A 499 4.00 -22.92 1.86
N ASP A 500 3.07 -22.07 1.41
CA ASP A 500 1.73 -22.50 0.99
C ASP A 500 1.30 -21.96 -0.39
N GLY A 501 2.13 -21.14 -1.05
CA GLY A 501 1.85 -20.61 -2.39
C GLY A 501 0.80 -19.51 -2.43
N SER A 502 0.29 -19.04 -1.28
CA SER A 502 -0.67 -17.94 -1.21
C SER A 502 -0.03 -16.59 -1.54
N PHE A 503 -0.85 -15.64 -1.99
CA PHE A 503 -0.45 -14.27 -2.28
C PHE A 503 -0.89 -13.33 -1.17
N TRP A 504 -0.07 -12.34 -0.87
CA TRP A 504 -0.28 -11.34 0.16
C TRP A 504 -0.15 -9.95 -0.46
N HIS A 505 -1.27 -9.27 -0.61
CA HIS A 505 -1.34 -7.93 -1.19
C HIS A 505 -1.61 -6.87 -0.12
N VAL A 506 -0.93 -5.73 -0.18
CA VAL A 506 -1.20 -4.56 0.66
C VAL A 506 -1.34 -3.30 -0.19
N SER A 507 -2.36 -2.51 0.13
CA SER A 507 -2.57 -1.17 -0.43
C SER A 507 -3.48 -0.32 0.48
N GLU A 508 -3.71 0.93 0.08
CA GLU A 508 -4.47 1.91 0.85
C GLU A 508 -6.00 1.78 0.66
N TYR A 509 -6.75 2.01 1.73
CA TYR A 509 -8.20 2.24 1.65
C TYR A 509 -8.63 3.32 2.65
N PHE A 510 -9.90 3.73 2.59
CA PHE A 510 -10.39 4.90 3.30
C PHE A 510 -11.63 4.62 4.16
N GLN A 511 -11.46 4.75 5.48
CA GLN A 511 -12.53 4.64 6.48
C GLN A 511 -12.28 5.67 7.59
N ASN A 512 -12.90 6.84 7.47
CA ASN A 512 -12.71 7.99 8.37
C ASN A 512 -11.22 8.39 8.53
N GLY A 513 -10.46 8.22 7.46
CA GLY A 513 -9.00 8.33 7.45
C GLY A 513 -8.39 7.36 6.45
N ARG A 514 -7.09 7.50 6.22
CA ARG A 514 -6.30 6.59 5.38
C ARG A 514 -5.82 5.40 6.21
N ARG A 515 -5.90 4.21 5.63
CA ARG A 515 -5.57 2.94 6.26
C ARG A 515 -4.91 2.03 5.24
N ASP A 516 -4.18 1.03 5.72
CA ASP A 516 -3.55 0.03 4.87
C ASP A 516 -4.11 -1.35 5.22
N MET A 517 -4.56 -2.07 4.19
CA MET A 517 -5.19 -3.38 4.34
C MET A 517 -4.38 -4.45 3.64
N VAL A 518 -4.15 -5.56 4.34
CA VAL A 518 -3.62 -6.79 3.76
C VAL A 518 -4.76 -7.69 3.31
N GLY A 519 -4.66 -8.26 2.12
CA GLY A 519 -5.46 -9.40 1.67
C GLY A 519 -4.57 -10.59 1.34
N GLN A 520 -4.80 -11.71 2.03
CA GLN A 520 -4.20 -12.99 1.68
C GLN A 520 -5.18 -13.78 0.79
N PHE A 521 -4.71 -14.32 -0.34
CA PHE A 521 -5.57 -15.06 -1.26
C PHE A 521 -4.81 -16.16 -2.03
N VAL A 522 -5.58 -17.01 -2.70
CA VAL A 522 -5.12 -18.04 -3.64
C VAL A 522 -5.89 -17.92 -4.96
N ILE A 523 -5.37 -18.52 -6.03
CA ILE A 523 -6.04 -18.57 -7.34
C ILE A 523 -6.65 -19.96 -7.52
N GLU A 524 -7.82 -20.14 -6.91
CA GLU A 524 -8.52 -21.43 -6.88
C GLU A 524 -10.02 -21.23 -7.09
N PRO A 525 -10.71 -22.16 -7.77
CA PRO A 525 -12.17 -22.14 -7.80
C PRO A 525 -12.75 -22.14 -6.39
N ALA A 526 -13.82 -21.37 -6.20
CA ALA A 526 -14.57 -21.41 -4.96
C ALA A 526 -15.14 -22.81 -4.68
N GLY A 527 -15.36 -23.11 -3.41
CA GLY A 527 -16.01 -24.35 -2.99
C GLY A 527 -17.43 -24.51 -3.54
N ALA A 528 -17.99 -25.71 -3.40
CA ALA A 528 -19.36 -25.98 -3.88
C ALA A 528 -20.38 -25.17 -3.08
N ASP A 529 -20.36 -25.34 -1.76
CA ASP A 529 -21.24 -24.66 -0.82
C ASP A 529 -20.35 -23.87 0.17
N ASP A 530 -20.36 -22.53 0.10
CA ASP A 530 -19.55 -21.62 0.93
C ASP A 530 -20.37 -20.35 1.18
N ILE A 531 -20.75 -20.08 2.42
CA ILE A 531 -21.59 -18.94 2.79
C ILE A 531 -21.08 -18.25 4.05
N GLY A 532 -21.01 -16.92 4.03
CA GLY A 532 -20.55 -16.16 5.18
C GLY A 532 -21.29 -14.84 5.38
N VAL A 533 -21.18 -14.29 6.59
CA VAL A 533 -21.63 -12.94 6.90
C VAL A 533 -20.52 -11.95 6.57
N ILE A 534 -20.80 -10.93 5.76
CA ILE A 534 -19.79 -9.95 5.32
C ILE A 534 -19.90 -8.59 6.02
N SER A 535 -21.05 -8.31 6.64
CA SER A 535 -21.26 -7.11 7.45
C SER A 535 -22.44 -7.28 8.40
N ILE A 536 -22.41 -6.51 9.48
CA ILE A 536 -23.58 -6.16 10.29
C ILE A 536 -23.94 -4.72 9.90
N ASP A 537 -25.07 -4.57 9.22
CA ASP A 537 -25.55 -3.31 8.65
C ASP A 537 -26.39 -2.51 9.66
N SER A 538 -26.87 -3.16 10.71
CA SER A 538 -27.56 -2.56 11.85
C SER A 538 -27.39 -3.43 13.10
N PRO A 539 -27.16 -2.84 14.29
CA PRO A 539 -27.05 -1.39 14.55
C PRO A 539 -25.75 -0.77 14.01
N VAL A 540 -25.79 0.52 13.67
CA VAL A 540 -24.59 1.32 13.33
C VAL A 540 -24.15 2.15 14.52
N ASP A 541 -22.84 2.34 14.71
CA ASP A 541 -22.30 3.17 15.78
C ASP A 541 -22.89 4.61 15.73
N ALA A 542 -23.24 5.14 16.91
CA ALA A 542 -23.81 6.47 17.21
C ALA A 542 -25.33 6.57 17.49
N GLY A 543 -25.94 5.57 18.14
CA GLY A 543 -27.35 5.59 18.58
C GLY A 543 -27.58 5.68 20.09
N VAL A 544 -28.75 6.21 20.49
CA VAL A 544 -29.39 5.84 21.76
C VAL A 544 -30.18 4.57 21.47
N TYR A 545 -29.67 3.43 21.92
CA TYR A 545 -30.31 2.15 21.67
C TYR A 545 -31.51 1.90 22.61
N THR A 546 -32.42 1.09 22.12
CA THR A 546 -33.69 0.74 22.76
C THR A 546 -33.72 -0.73 23.14
N LEU A 547 -34.86 -1.17 23.69
CA LEU A 547 -35.11 -2.59 24.00
C LEU A 547 -35.28 -3.44 22.74
N ASP A 548 -35.47 -2.83 21.57
CA ASP A 548 -35.89 -3.47 20.33
C ASP A 548 -35.06 -2.98 19.13
N GLU A 549 -33.77 -3.29 19.12
CA GLU A 549 -32.89 -2.92 18.01
C GLU A 549 -32.91 -3.98 16.90
N PRO A 550 -33.06 -3.57 15.62
CA PRO A 550 -33.00 -4.50 14.50
C PRO A 550 -31.56 -4.94 14.25
N ILE A 551 -31.35 -6.25 14.19
CA ILE A 551 -30.11 -6.84 13.70
C ILE A 551 -30.27 -7.07 12.20
N VAL A 552 -29.47 -6.37 11.41
CA VAL A 552 -29.45 -6.51 9.95
C VAL A 552 -28.05 -6.93 9.53
N ILE A 553 -27.96 -7.98 8.72
CA ILE A 553 -26.69 -8.51 8.22
C ILE A 553 -26.70 -8.58 6.70
N SER A 554 -25.53 -8.51 6.09
CA SER A 554 -25.33 -8.90 4.70
C SER A 554 -24.68 -10.27 4.64
N ILE A 555 -25.34 -11.21 3.95
CA ILE A 555 -24.92 -12.59 3.77
C ILE A 555 -24.48 -12.78 2.33
N ARG A 556 -23.33 -13.41 2.11
CA ARG A 556 -22.80 -13.69 0.77
C ARG A 556 -22.65 -15.19 0.57
N ASN A 557 -23.13 -15.68 -0.58
CA ASN A 557 -22.79 -17.00 -1.09
C ASN A 557 -21.49 -16.88 -1.90
N PHE A 558 -20.40 -17.42 -1.35
CA PHE A 558 -19.09 -17.50 -1.99
C PHE A 558 -18.94 -18.77 -2.84
N GLY A 559 -19.82 -19.76 -2.65
CA GLY A 559 -19.79 -21.04 -3.33
C GLY A 559 -20.33 -21.02 -4.76
N THR A 560 -20.08 -22.10 -5.48
CA THR A 560 -20.51 -22.30 -6.88
C THR A 560 -21.95 -22.83 -7.02
N ASN A 561 -22.54 -23.36 -5.95
CA ASN A 561 -23.95 -23.76 -5.91
C ASN A 561 -24.84 -22.66 -5.33
N ASP A 562 -26.11 -22.66 -5.72
CA ASP A 562 -27.14 -21.88 -5.04
C ASP A 562 -27.43 -22.48 -3.65
N ILE A 563 -27.58 -21.62 -2.64
CA ILE A 563 -27.85 -22.04 -1.26
C ILE A 563 -29.29 -21.66 -0.90
N THR A 564 -30.08 -22.66 -0.50
CA THR A 564 -31.50 -22.49 -0.16
C THR A 564 -31.73 -22.67 1.33
N ASP A 565 -32.51 -21.76 1.89
CA ASP A 565 -32.94 -21.73 3.28
C ASP A 565 -31.81 -21.87 4.34
N PRO A 566 -30.67 -21.16 4.23
CA PRO A 566 -29.58 -21.28 5.19
C PRO A 566 -29.97 -20.74 6.57
N GLU A 567 -29.49 -21.44 7.60
CA GLU A 567 -29.60 -21.01 8.99
C GLU A 567 -28.58 -19.90 9.27
N VAL A 568 -29.00 -18.85 9.96
CA VAL A 568 -28.18 -17.73 10.41
C VAL A 568 -28.41 -17.47 11.88
N GLN A 569 -27.41 -16.91 12.55
CA GLN A 569 -27.48 -16.64 13.97
C GLN A 569 -26.84 -15.30 14.35
N TYR A 570 -27.31 -14.74 15.47
CA TYR A 570 -26.59 -13.70 16.19
C TYR A 570 -26.53 -13.99 17.70
N ILE A 571 -25.51 -13.45 18.35
CA ILE A 571 -25.30 -13.44 19.80
C ILE A 571 -24.93 -12.01 20.18
N VAL A 572 -25.61 -11.46 21.19
CA VAL A 572 -25.19 -10.22 21.85
C VAL A 572 -24.41 -10.59 23.10
N ASN A 573 -23.17 -10.13 23.19
CA ASN A 573 -22.21 -10.45 24.26
C ASN A 573 -22.02 -11.97 24.41
N GLU A 574 -22.40 -12.53 25.55
CA GLU A 574 -22.36 -13.96 25.87
C GLU A 574 -23.77 -14.53 26.12
N GLU A 575 -24.81 -13.86 25.60
CA GLU A 575 -26.18 -14.32 25.75
C GLU A 575 -26.51 -15.54 24.87
N ALA A 576 -27.74 -16.05 24.98
CA ALA A 576 -28.18 -17.15 24.15
C ALA A 576 -28.23 -16.74 22.67
N ALA A 577 -27.74 -17.61 21.78
CA ALA A 577 -27.82 -17.38 20.35
C ALA A 577 -29.28 -17.34 19.89
N VAL A 578 -29.60 -16.32 19.11
CA VAL A 578 -30.82 -16.25 18.31
C VAL A 578 -30.50 -16.87 16.96
N VAL A 579 -31.30 -17.86 16.56
CA VAL A 579 -31.09 -18.67 15.37
C VAL A 579 -32.34 -18.63 14.52
N GLU A 580 -32.21 -18.23 13.26
CA GLU A 580 -33.30 -18.10 12.30
C GLU A 580 -32.88 -18.66 10.94
N ASN A 581 -33.84 -18.87 10.03
CA ASN A 581 -33.55 -19.30 8.66
C ASN A 581 -33.85 -18.16 7.70
N TYR A 582 -32.87 -17.79 6.87
CA TYR A 582 -33.15 -17.00 5.68
C TYR A 582 -34.14 -17.79 4.81
N SER A 583 -35.31 -17.24 4.48
CA SER A 583 -36.27 -17.92 3.62
C SER A 583 -36.06 -17.53 2.16
N GLY A 584 -35.53 -18.43 1.34
CA GLY A 584 -35.25 -18.16 -0.07
C GLY A 584 -33.99 -18.83 -0.59
N THR A 585 -33.55 -18.40 -1.77
CA THR A 585 -32.32 -18.88 -2.40
C THR A 585 -31.34 -17.74 -2.58
N ILE A 586 -30.12 -17.92 -2.06
CA ILE A 586 -28.99 -17.04 -2.26
C ILE A 586 -28.19 -17.63 -3.41
N ALA A 587 -28.31 -17.02 -4.60
CA ALA A 587 -27.65 -17.52 -5.80
C ALA A 587 -26.12 -17.45 -5.65
N SER A 588 -25.40 -18.36 -6.32
CA SER A 588 -23.94 -18.40 -6.33
C SER A 588 -23.32 -17.01 -6.62
N GLY A 589 -22.35 -16.60 -5.81
CA GLY A 589 -21.61 -15.34 -5.96
C GLY A 589 -22.38 -14.07 -5.56
N THR A 590 -23.63 -14.19 -5.08
CA THR A 590 -24.49 -13.05 -4.74
C THR A 590 -24.50 -12.74 -3.25
N THR A 591 -24.85 -11.49 -2.93
CA THR A 591 -25.04 -11.00 -1.55
C THR A 591 -26.50 -10.62 -1.35
N VAL A 592 -27.07 -10.97 -0.20
CA VAL A 592 -28.42 -10.57 0.23
C VAL A 592 -28.36 -9.92 1.60
N SER A 593 -29.26 -8.97 1.87
CA SER A 593 -29.46 -8.44 3.22
C SER A 593 -30.55 -9.24 3.94
N TYR A 594 -30.33 -9.54 5.22
CA TYR A 594 -31.28 -10.24 6.09
C TYR A 594 -31.49 -9.45 7.38
N THR A 595 -32.75 -9.20 7.71
CA THR A 595 -33.17 -8.63 9.00
C THR A 595 -33.73 -9.76 9.85
N PHE A 596 -33.18 -9.96 11.05
CA PHE A 596 -33.72 -10.94 11.99
C PHE A 596 -35.13 -10.52 12.45
N ASP A 597 -36.04 -11.49 12.58
CA ASP A 597 -37.38 -11.26 13.10
C ASP A 597 -37.33 -10.90 14.59
N GLN A 598 -36.41 -11.52 15.34
CA GLN A 598 -36.14 -11.20 16.72
C GLN A 598 -35.16 -10.02 16.84
N THR A 599 -35.59 -8.98 17.56
CA THR A 599 -34.78 -7.81 17.90
C THR A 599 -33.82 -8.08 19.06
N ALA A 600 -32.78 -7.26 19.17
CA ALA A 600 -31.84 -7.26 20.29
C ALA A 600 -32.16 -6.15 21.30
N ASP A 601 -32.10 -6.46 22.60
CA ASP A 601 -32.13 -5.44 23.66
C ASP A 601 -30.72 -4.88 23.85
N LEU A 602 -30.52 -3.65 23.39
CA LEU A 602 -29.28 -2.89 23.56
C LEU A 602 -29.50 -1.67 24.48
N SER A 603 -30.58 -1.66 25.26
CA SER A 603 -30.99 -0.52 26.10
C SER A 603 -30.16 -0.34 27.37
N ALA A 604 -29.36 -1.35 27.75
CA ALA A 604 -28.60 -1.38 28.99
C ALA A 604 -27.45 -0.36 29.07
N GLY A 605 -27.10 0.29 27.94
CA GLY A 605 -25.91 1.13 27.83
C GLY A 605 -24.60 0.33 27.91
N GLY A 606 -23.48 0.97 27.59
CA GLY A 606 -22.15 0.36 27.48
C GLY A 606 -21.86 -0.30 26.14
N ASN A 607 -20.63 -0.78 25.97
CA ASN A 607 -20.20 -1.43 24.72
C ASN A 607 -20.80 -2.85 24.62
N PHE A 608 -21.50 -3.11 23.53
CA PHE A 608 -22.02 -4.42 23.17
C PHE A 608 -21.10 -5.07 22.16
N THR A 609 -20.97 -6.39 22.23
CA THR A 609 -20.37 -7.16 21.16
C THR A 609 -21.47 -7.93 20.44
N ILE A 610 -21.58 -7.78 19.12
CA ILE A 610 -22.52 -8.57 18.33
C ILE A 610 -21.71 -9.54 17.48
N HIS A 611 -21.94 -10.82 17.71
CA HIS A 611 -21.40 -11.91 16.90
C HIS A 611 -22.52 -12.43 16.01
N THR A 612 -22.26 -12.56 14.71
CA THR A 612 -23.18 -13.16 13.74
C THR A 612 -22.48 -14.29 13.02
N ARG A 613 -23.25 -15.24 12.50
CA ARG A 613 -22.70 -16.39 11.77
C ARG A 613 -23.73 -17.05 10.85
N THR A 614 -23.27 -17.65 9.75
CA THR A 614 -24.02 -18.63 8.95
C THR A 614 -23.78 -20.07 9.45
N ASN A 615 -24.85 -20.87 9.52
CA ASN A 615 -24.81 -22.24 10.03
C ASN A 615 -25.16 -23.25 8.91
N LEU A 616 -24.31 -23.33 7.88
CA LEU A 616 -24.52 -24.26 6.77
C LEU A 616 -23.82 -25.61 7.02
N SER A 617 -24.58 -26.70 6.94
CA SER A 617 -24.00 -28.05 7.03
C SER A 617 -23.24 -28.40 5.75
N GLY A 618 -21.97 -28.77 5.88
CA GLY A 618 -21.12 -29.07 4.73
C GLY A 618 -20.50 -27.84 4.08
N ASP A 619 -20.57 -26.68 4.75
CA ASP A 619 -19.84 -25.49 4.32
C ASP A 619 -18.35 -25.81 4.10
N THR A 620 -17.86 -25.45 2.92
CA THR A 620 -16.50 -25.73 2.48
C THR A 620 -15.47 -24.76 3.04
N ASN A 621 -15.88 -23.62 3.60
CA ASN A 621 -15.00 -22.64 4.22
C ASN A 621 -15.58 -22.05 5.53
N PRO A 622 -15.65 -22.83 6.62
CA PRO A 622 -16.30 -22.39 7.87
C PRO A 622 -15.62 -21.21 8.60
N GLN A 623 -14.50 -20.69 8.07
CA GLN A 623 -13.76 -19.55 8.63
C GLN A 623 -14.34 -18.19 8.23
N ASN A 624 -15.09 -18.11 7.13
CA ASN A 624 -15.77 -16.87 6.72
C ASN A 624 -17.23 -16.80 7.21
N ASP A 625 -17.73 -17.84 7.89
CA ASP A 625 -19.05 -17.83 8.50
C ASP A 625 -19.24 -16.70 9.53
N PRO A 626 -18.31 -16.48 10.49
CA PRO A 626 -18.55 -15.56 11.59
C PRO A 626 -18.16 -14.12 11.24
N PHE A 627 -19.02 -13.17 11.60
CA PHE A 627 -18.70 -11.73 11.59
C PHE A 627 -19.01 -11.11 12.95
N LYS A 628 -18.13 -10.22 13.43
CA LYS A 628 -18.24 -9.62 14.76
C LYS A 628 -18.03 -8.11 14.68
N ILE A 629 -18.87 -7.36 15.38
CA ILE A 629 -18.63 -5.95 15.67
C ILE A 629 -18.70 -5.69 17.17
N SER A 630 -18.04 -4.63 17.60
CA SER A 630 -18.32 -3.99 18.89
C SER A 630 -19.10 -2.71 18.60
N VAL A 631 -20.18 -2.49 19.34
CA VAL A 631 -21.10 -1.37 19.18
C VAL A 631 -21.11 -0.58 20.47
N GLU A 632 -20.87 0.72 20.39
CA GLU A 632 -20.86 1.59 21.58
C GLU A 632 -22.30 2.00 21.93
N GLY A 633 -22.82 1.44 23.03
CA GLY A 633 -24.11 1.80 23.60
C GLY A 633 -23.99 2.97 24.56
N ASP A 634 -24.58 4.09 24.18
CA ASP A 634 -24.72 5.30 24.98
C ASP A 634 -23.48 6.21 25.10
N GLY A 635 -23.74 7.50 24.83
CA GLY A 635 -22.89 8.62 25.21
C GLY A 635 -23.02 8.97 26.69
N THR A 636 -22.92 7.98 27.58
CA THR A 636 -22.80 8.16 29.03
C THR A 636 -21.44 7.68 29.48
N LEU A 637 -20.47 8.55 29.23
CA LEU A 637 -19.63 9.05 30.30
C LEU A 637 -19.01 7.99 31.22
N GLY A 638 -17.87 7.46 30.77
CA GLY A 638 -16.95 6.68 31.60
C GLY A 638 -16.68 7.37 32.94
N THR A 639 -16.33 6.61 33.97
CA THR A 639 -16.17 7.06 35.37
C THR A 639 -15.18 8.22 35.57
N ASP A 640 -14.43 8.61 34.55
CA ASP A 640 -13.56 9.77 34.52
C ASP A 640 -14.31 11.12 34.40
N THR A 641 -15.63 11.10 34.17
CA THR A 641 -16.36 12.28 33.66
C THR A 641 -17.43 12.84 34.62
N LEU A 642 -17.71 12.12 35.71
CA LEU A 642 -18.43 12.65 36.87
C LEU A 642 -17.83 13.96 37.42
N PRO A 643 -16.49 14.15 37.44
CA PRO A 643 -15.90 15.43 37.82
C PRO A 643 -16.24 16.59 36.87
N LEU A 644 -16.35 16.33 35.56
CA LEU A 644 -16.64 17.34 34.54
C LEU A 644 -18.11 17.78 34.55
N SER A 645 -19.03 16.84 34.70
CA SER A 645 -20.47 17.12 34.73
C SER A 645 -20.91 17.90 35.99
N GLN A 646 -20.13 17.86 37.08
CA GLN A 646 -20.35 18.62 38.31
C GLN A 646 -19.56 19.95 38.38
N SER A 647 -18.75 20.28 37.37
CA SER A 647 -17.92 21.49 37.31
C SER A 647 -18.61 22.61 36.52
N GLY A 648 -18.27 23.87 36.80
CA GLY A 648 -18.82 25.04 36.08
C GLY A 648 -17.74 25.88 35.43
N ILE A 649 -18.00 26.37 34.21
CA ILE A 649 -17.12 27.33 33.52
C ILE A 649 -17.33 28.73 34.12
N THR A 650 -16.23 29.36 34.50
CA THR A 650 -16.20 30.79 34.87
C THR A 650 -15.65 31.60 33.70
N VAL A 651 -16.39 32.64 33.30
CA VAL A 651 -15.98 33.59 32.26
C VAL A 651 -15.73 34.95 32.89
N VAL A 652 -14.50 35.45 32.79
CA VAL A 652 -14.13 36.81 33.18
C VAL A 652 -14.02 37.67 31.91
N ASN A 653 -14.89 38.68 31.79
CA ASN A 653 -14.86 39.62 30.67
C ASN A 653 -13.77 40.68 30.90
N LEU A 654 -12.91 40.88 29.90
CA LEU A 654 -11.86 41.90 29.89
C LEU A 654 -12.17 42.98 28.82
N PRO A 655 -11.48 44.15 28.84
CA PRO A 655 -11.58 45.14 27.77
C PRO A 655 -11.21 44.56 26.39
N ASN A 656 -11.63 45.23 25.32
CA ASN A 656 -11.31 44.89 23.93
C ASN A 656 -11.75 43.47 23.48
N ASN A 657 -12.91 43.00 23.97
CA ASN A 657 -13.45 41.67 23.61
C ASN A 657 -12.48 40.51 23.91
N GLN A 658 -11.73 40.63 25.01
CA GLN A 658 -10.91 39.55 25.55
C GLN A 658 -11.60 38.90 26.76
N PHE A 659 -11.33 37.62 26.99
CA PHE A 659 -11.97 36.82 28.04
C PHE A 659 -10.94 35.88 28.67
N ASN A 660 -11.02 35.70 29.99
CA ASN A 660 -10.35 34.59 30.67
C ASN A 660 -11.39 33.54 31.04
N ILE A 661 -11.14 32.30 30.63
CA ILE A 661 -12.03 31.16 30.81
C ILE A 661 -11.37 30.19 31.76
N GLU A 662 -12.08 29.80 32.82
CA GLU A 662 -11.57 28.88 33.84
C GLU A 662 -12.58 27.77 34.12
N LEU A 663 -12.08 26.53 34.26
CA LEU A 663 -12.86 25.37 34.65
C LEU A 663 -12.10 24.60 35.75
N ASN A 664 -12.55 24.74 37.00
CA ASN A 664 -12.04 23.95 38.12
C ASN A 664 -12.73 22.58 38.12
N THR A 665 -11.96 21.50 38.01
CA THR A 665 -12.48 20.14 37.93
C THR A 665 -11.47 19.12 38.43
N ALA A 666 -11.97 18.02 39.01
CA ALA A 666 -11.11 16.89 39.37
C ALA A 666 -10.73 16.03 38.14
N TYR A 667 -11.35 16.24 36.98
CA TYR A 667 -10.98 15.57 35.71
C TYR A 667 -9.51 15.84 35.35
N ASP A 668 -8.80 14.79 34.93
CA ASP A 668 -7.37 14.81 34.64
C ASP A 668 -7.12 14.15 33.27
N GLY A 669 -7.30 14.96 32.22
CA GLY A 669 -7.16 14.57 30.82
C GLY A 669 -6.95 15.77 29.90
N ILE A 670 -6.90 15.56 28.59
CA ILE A 670 -6.82 16.68 27.62
C ILE A 670 -8.22 17.29 27.47
N MET A 671 -8.33 18.60 27.69
CA MET A 671 -9.60 19.33 27.64
C MET A 671 -9.74 20.06 26.31
N MET A 672 -10.73 19.69 25.53
CA MET A 672 -11.15 20.45 24.35
C MET A 672 -11.69 21.81 24.78
N PHE A 673 -11.31 22.87 24.08
CA PHE A 673 -11.87 24.21 24.21
C PHE A 673 -12.34 24.68 22.83
N GLU A 674 -13.62 25.01 22.71
CA GLU A 674 -14.23 25.47 21.47
C GLU A 674 -15.03 26.75 21.70
N VAL A 675 -15.01 27.64 20.72
CA VAL A 675 -15.90 28.79 20.62
C VAL A 675 -16.70 28.66 19.35
N MET A 676 -18.02 28.76 19.46
CA MET A 676 -18.96 28.64 18.35
C MET A 676 -19.83 29.88 18.23
N ASN A 677 -20.18 30.25 16.99
CA ASN A 677 -21.27 31.20 16.76
C ASN A 677 -22.64 30.53 16.93
N MET A 678 -23.72 31.32 16.94
CA MET A 678 -25.09 30.79 17.10
C MET A 678 -25.59 29.92 15.92
N GLY A 679 -24.86 29.90 14.80
CA GLY A 679 -25.12 29.01 13.66
C GLY A 679 -24.38 27.67 13.75
N GLY A 680 -23.66 27.41 14.84
CA GLY A 680 -22.90 26.16 15.06
C GLY A 680 -21.54 26.12 14.39
N GLN A 681 -21.08 27.22 13.77
CA GLN A 681 -19.73 27.27 13.21
C GLN A 681 -18.70 27.50 14.31
N ILE A 682 -17.66 26.66 14.35
CA ILE A 682 -16.51 26.82 15.24
C ILE A 682 -15.67 28.01 14.75
N VAL A 683 -15.45 28.99 15.62
CA VAL A 683 -14.66 30.19 15.34
C VAL A 683 -13.31 30.20 16.05
N SER A 684 -13.13 29.36 17.07
CA SER A 684 -11.85 29.10 17.73
C SER A 684 -11.87 27.72 18.37
N PHE A 685 -10.74 27.01 18.32
CA PHE A 685 -10.56 25.65 18.85
C PHE A 685 -9.17 25.53 19.48
N ASN A 686 -9.05 24.85 20.62
CA ASN A 686 -7.77 24.50 21.23
C ASN A 686 -7.88 23.26 22.14
N ASN A 687 -6.74 22.64 22.45
CA ASN A 687 -6.62 21.63 23.50
C ASN A 687 -5.89 22.23 24.71
N LEU A 688 -6.43 22.02 25.91
CA LEU A 688 -5.90 22.53 27.16
C LEU A 688 -5.40 21.38 28.03
N TYR A 689 -4.31 21.62 28.73
CA TYR A 689 -3.76 20.74 29.75
C TYR A 689 -4.09 21.29 31.13
N LYS A 690 -4.21 20.41 32.12
CA LYS A 690 -4.59 20.79 33.47
C LYS A 690 -3.45 21.55 34.16
N GLU A 691 -3.77 22.70 34.74
CA GLU A 691 -2.84 23.51 35.53
C GLU A 691 -3.40 23.72 36.94
N GLY A 692 -2.77 23.10 37.94
CA GLY A 692 -3.23 23.17 39.33
C GLY A 692 -4.59 22.50 39.54
N ALA A 693 -5.61 23.28 39.90
CA ALA A 693 -6.95 22.77 40.25
C ALA A 693 -7.93 22.68 39.06
N GLY A 694 -7.50 23.03 37.84
CA GLY A 694 -8.39 23.12 36.69
C GLY A 694 -7.70 23.47 35.37
N TYR A 695 -8.47 23.98 34.43
CA TYR A 695 -8.03 24.43 33.11
C TYR A 695 -8.27 25.92 32.97
N SER A 696 -7.36 26.63 32.30
CA SER A 696 -7.51 28.05 32.02
C SER A 696 -7.18 28.36 30.55
N TYR A 697 -7.86 29.35 29.99
CA TYR A 697 -7.60 29.84 28.64
C TYR A 697 -7.87 31.33 28.51
N SER A 698 -6.91 32.07 27.96
CA SER A 698 -7.08 33.48 27.57
C SER A 698 -7.53 33.56 26.11
N LEU A 699 -8.79 33.94 25.92
CA LEU A 699 -9.45 34.05 24.63
C LEU A 699 -9.48 35.51 24.15
N ASP A 700 -8.91 35.77 22.97
CA ASP A 700 -9.07 37.05 22.25
C ASP A 700 -10.13 36.89 21.16
N MET A 701 -11.20 37.71 21.21
CA MET A 701 -12.26 37.78 20.18
C MET A 701 -12.36 39.19 19.58
N SER A 702 -11.32 40.01 19.66
CA SER A 702 -11.31 41.37 19.10
C SER A 702 -11.51 41.40 17.58
N TYR A 703 -11.18 40.30 16.89
CA TYR A 703 -11.37 40.11 15.45
C TYR A 703 -12.75 39.52 15.08
N ALA A 704 -13.51 39.01 16.05
CA ALA A 704 -14.76 38.32 15.79
C ALA A 704 -15.92 39.32 15.59
N ALA A 705 -16.91 38.95 14.76
CA ALA A 705 -18.08 39.81 14.53
C ALA A 705 -18.89 40.02 15.81
N THR A 706 -19.46 41.21 16.00
CA THR A 706 -20.35 41.52 17.14
C THR A 706 -21.49 40.49 17.21
N GLY A 707 -21.65 39.84 18.36
CA GLY A 707 -22.60 38.75 18.50
C GLY A 707 -22.45 37.94 19.78
N VAL A 708 -23.34 36.95 19.90
CA VAL A 708 -23.30 35.95 20.96
C VAL A 708 -22.51 34.74 20.49
N TYR A 709 -21.62 34.25 21.34
CA TYR A 709 -20.86 33.03 21.10
C TYR A 709 -21.01 32.07 22.29
N LEU A 710 -20.92 30.78 21.98
CA LEU A 710 -20.92 29.71 22.97
C LEU A 710 -19.51 29.16 23.11
N ILE A 711 -19.05 29.06 24.35
CA ILE A 711 -17.83 28.35 24.71
C ILE A 711 -18.23 26.93 25.12
N ARG A 712 -17.50 25.94 24.65
CA ARG A 712 -17.63 24.53 25.02
C ARG A 712 -16.29 24.04 25.53
N MET A 713 -16.26 23.50 26.75
CA MET A 713 -15.07 22.85 27.31
C MET A 713 -15.40 21.42 27.70
N GLY A 714 -14.73 20.43 27.12
CA GLY A 714 -15.09 19.03 27.35
C GLY A 714 -14.00 18.03 27.01
N ASP A 715 -14.26 16.79 27.38
CA ASP A 715 -13.42 15.65 27.01
C ASP A 715 -13.66 15.27 25.54
N GLN A 716 -12.58 15.10 24.78
CA GLN A 716 -12.61 14.73 23.37
C GLN A 716 -13.11 13.30 23.15
N ILE A 717 -12.96 12.43 24.15
CA ILE A 717 -13.27 11.01 24.05
C ILE A 717 -14.73 10.75 24.44
N SER A 718 -15.18 11.26 25.59
CA SER A 718 -16.54 11.01 26.09
C SER A 718 -17.62 12.01 25.60
N ASN A 719 -17.25 12.96 24.73
CA ASN A 719 -18.14 13.98 24.17
C ASN A 719 -18.93 14.79 25.22
N THR A 720 -18.42 14.87 26.46
CA THR A 720 -19.06 15.64 27.54
C THR A 720 -18.34 16.92 27.83
N TYR A 721 -19.14 17.96 27.96
CA TYR A 721 -18.68 19.33 27.98
C TYR A 721 -19.55 20.20 28.86
N GLN A 722 -18.92 21.21 29.44
CA GLN A 722 -19.61 22.37 30.00
C GLN A 722 -19.71 23.45 28.92
N THR A 723 -20.79 24.23 28.98
CA THR A 723 -20.98 25.38 28.08
C THR A 723 -21.09 26.68 28.84
N ALA A 724 -20.49 27.74 28.30
CA ALA A 724 -20.70 29.10 28.75
C ALA A 724 -21.03 30.01 27.57
N LYS A 725 -21.63 31.17 27.86
CA LYS A 725 -21.97 32.17 26.84
C LYS A 725 -21.09 33.40 27.01
N ILE A 726 -20.57 33.92 25.90
CA ILE A 726 -19.88 35.21 25.84
C ILE A 726 -20.57 36.15 24.85
N ILE A 727 -20.33 37.45 25.03
CA ILE A 727 -20.86 38.50 24.15
C ILE A 727 -19.69 39.33 23.66
N VAL A 728 -19.45 39.29 22.35
CA VAL A 728 -18.50 40.17 21.66
C VAL A 728 -19.26 41.43 21.29
N LYS A 729 -18.81 42.59 21.77
CA LYS A 729 -19.47 43.89 21.59
C LYS A 729 -18.90 44.66 20.41
#